data_AF-A0A1H9BJ13-F1
#
_entry.id   AF-A0A1H9BJ13-F1
#
_cell.length_a   1.000
_cell.length_b   1.000
_cell.length_c   1.000
_cell.angle_alpha   90.00
_cell.angle_beta   90.00
_cell.angle_gamma   90.00
#
_symmetry.space_group_name_H-M   'P 1'
#
loop_
_entity.id
_entity.type
_entity.pdbx_description
1 polymer ?
#
loop_
_entity_poly.entity_id
_entity_poly.type
_entity_poly.pdbx_seq_one_letter_code
_entity_poly.pdbx_strand_id
1 'polypeptide(L)'
;MRSLLLSLVLLPGLAYSQMLELDTNYDAERLVKEVFASGECETIFNIRRIGANPEGIGFFSGPDTIVGFNRGIILSTGKITDAAGPNSDTNVGSELEGLTPDPDLSLASTGDIYDRSGIEFDFIPLQPTVTFRYVFASEEYCEFVDEAFNDIFGFFISGPGISGRFDNDAINVARVPGTNRPVSINNVNYARNSNFYLDNEFPTVRQVASCGGGSGTGPRFDLIEYDGQTVILTATVELELCQTYHIRLLVGDVQDSDLDSAVFLEAGSFDLGGSVSLEGDGDSTGTTVVYEGCAPTNFRVQRGEDSNPARPQTIAYRIGANSTAEEGLDFTAGSGQVIIPAGETFAEIPLVAFADGVTEGRENVWLYLDIPCACYTDSIELFIDEPEPLIVGLDEAYYCPNETAVLNPEVSGGAPPYDYRWSFGSSDPMPELTPPLPTSIQLRVTDACGQMIDRSIATFSSVPPALSLPPQNLIGCRNEAQSITVDLQGNAPITLTYTLNNGPAETISFADNGRQAWPIDRGGDYRIVTVEDRACQISVDESLRADFFQPAINPRLVNPSCANLNDGSISVTHLPTVPPYRYEWSGVTPNGLTVENLPAGNYSLRVTDALGCWDERSLNLRDPDALTPVLISCTDVRRPPLMPSAGGGRPPYEYSIDGINYFGAEGFDQLEVGRYYPLRIRDASGCAIEQDDFFWPEATRRPVRLPTFVPQELAGSAKVEPDLRVPPDQIAAYSWYPAALFDCATCPTPTVSAPRSQTISLVVDNIYGCRDSLVTFVAVDGRVPVYVPNVFTPNGDGTNDYVAIYASPLQVERILSFKLFTRWGEQVWEDEDFAPNDGRRGWDGYLNGRLGSAAAYVWVAEVRLTTGELQSESGTVVLMR
;
A
#
# COMPACT_ATOMS: atom_id res chain seq x y z
N MET A 1 -8.79 -25.69 34.27
CA MET A 1 -9.94 -25.16 35.04
C MET A 1 -10.99 -24.72 34.03
N ARG A 2 -12.18 -25.34 34.09
CA ARG A 2 -13.45 -25.09 33.37
C ARG A 2 -13.42 -24.49 31.95
N SER A 3 -13.46 -25.42 30.97
CA SER A 3 -13.93 -25.24 29.60
C SER A 3 -15.43 -24.93 29.52
N LEU A 4 -15.82 -24.07 28.58
CA LEU A 4 -17.04 -24.26 27.80
C LEU A 4 -16.63 -24.39 26.33
N LEU A 5 -16.76 -25.60 25.78
CA LEU A 5 -16.78 -25.84 24.34
C LEU A 5 -18.10 -25.32 23.79
N LEU A 6 -18.07 -24.47 22.76
CA LEU A 6 -19.20 -24.29 21.85
C LEU A 6 -18.84 -24.97 20.54
N SER A 7 -19.47 -26.12 20.30
CA SER A 7 -19.40 -26.88 19.05
C SER A 7 -20.10 -26.11 17.94
N LEU A 8 -19.35 -25.72 16.91
CA LEU A 8 -19.84 -25.13 15.68
C LEU A 8 -20.57 -26.23 14.87
N VAL A 9 -21.91 -26.18 14.87
CA VAL A 9 -22.72 -26.92 13.91
C VAL A 9 -22.75 -26.08 12.63
N LEU A 10 -22.13 -26.58 11.56
CA LEU A 10 -22.36 -26.05 10.22
C LEU A 10 -23.84 -26.25 9.86
N LEU A 11 -24.59 -25.16 9.79
CA LEU A 11 -25.87 -25.06 9.08
C LEU A 11 -25.60 -24.50 7.68
N PRO A 12 -26.19 -25.08 6.62
CA PRO A 12 -26.02 -24.58 5.26
C PRO A 12 -27.00 -23.42 4.98
N GLY A 13 -26.51 -22.38 4.32
CA GLY A 13 -27.30 -21.44 3.51
C GLY A 13 -28.15 -20.43 4.28
N LEU A 14 -27.66 -19.19 4.40
CA LEU A 14 -28.53 -18.02 4.54
C LEU A 14 -29.44 -17.97 3.30
N ALA A 15 -30.71 -18.33 3.48
CA ALA A 15 -31.74 -17.92 2.55
C ALA A 15 -31.88 -16.41 2.70
N TYR A 16 -31.55 -15.64 1.64
CA TYR A 16 -31.94 -14.24 1.58
C TYR A 16 -33.47 -14.17 1.72
N SER A 17 -33.94 -13.37 2.67
CA SER A 17 -35.34 -12.97 2.77
C SER A 17 -35.82 -12.39 1.44
N GLN A 18 -37.01 -12.79 0.97
CA GLN A 18 -37.59 -12.29 -0.27
C GLN A 18 -38.40 -10.99 -0.05
N MET A 19 -38.35 -10.39 1.15
CA MET A 19 -39.21 -9.26 1.54
C MET A 19 -38.37 -8.03 1.90
N LEU A 20 -38.99 -6.85 1.88
CA LEU A 20 -38.39 -5.60 2.36
C LEU A 20 -38.32 -5.62 3.88
N GLU A 21 -37.11 -5.59 4.43
CA GLU A 21 -36.85 -5.52 5.86
C GLU A 21 -36.48 -4.10 6.25
N LEU A 22 -37.08 -3.59 7.33
CA LEU A 22 -36.95 -2.21 7.78
C LEU A 22 -36.48 -2.18 9.24
N ASP A 23 -35.50 -1.34 9.54
CA ASP A 23 -34.95 -1.15 10.88
C ASP A 23 -34.99 0.32 11.29
N THR A 24 -35.82 0.60 12.30
CA THR A 24 -36.03 1.93 12.89
C THR A 24 -35.00 2.26 13.99
N ASN A 25 -34.09 1.35 14.34
CA ASN A 25 -33.13 1.56 15.45
C ASN A 25 -31.86 2.33 15.02
N TYR A 26 -31.77 2.73 13.75
CA TYR A 26 -30.68 3.56 13.26
C TYR A 26 -31.01 5.03 13.47
N ASP A 27 -30.12 5.76 14.14
CA ASP A 27 -30.20 7.22 14.18
C ASP A 27 -29.61 7.84 12.90
N ALA A 28 -29.79 9.16 12.74
CA ALA A 28 -29.31 9.87 11.55
C ALA A 28 -27.79 9.74 11.34
N GLU A 29 -27.00 9.69 12.42
CA GLU A 29 -25.55 9.57 12.32
C GLU A 29 -25.14 8.22 11.73
N ARG A 30 -25.71 7.12 12.23
CA ARG A 30 -25.45 5.78 11.71
C ARG A 30 -25.96 5.61 10.28
N LEU A 31 -27.13 6.14 9.96
CA LEU A 31 -27.66 6.09 8.59
C LEU A 31 -26.70 6.79 7.61
N VAL A 32 -26.22 7.98 7.93
CA VAL A 32 -25.35 8.72 7.00
C VAL A 32 -23.95 8.08 6.92
N LYS A 33 -23.30 7.81 8.06
CA LYS A 33 -21.91 7.33 8.09
C LYS A 33 -21.76 5.84 7.76
N GLU A 34 -22.65 4.98 8.28
CA GLU A 34 -22.52 3.52 8.10
C GLU A 34 -23.25 3.01 6.83
N VAL A 35 -24.27 3.74 6.36
CA VAL A 35 -25.14 3.26 5.26
C VAL A 35 -24.95 4.10 3.99
N PHE A 36 -25.16 5.41 4.02
CA PHE A 36 -25.30 6.22 2.80
C PHE A 36 -23.97 6.60 2.14
N ALA A 37 -22.97 6.99 2.94
CA ALA A 37 -21.64 7.36 2.46
C ALA A 37 -20.87 6.16 1.91
N SER A 38 -20.16 6.36 0.80
CA SER A 38 -19.39 5.29 0.13
C SER A 38 -18.01 5.01 0.74
N GLY A 39 -17.56 5.78 1.73
CA GLY A 39 -16.22 5.69 2.30
C GLY A 39 -16.17 5.95 3.80
N GLU A 40 -15.15 5.42 4.47
CA GLU A 40 -14.92 5.53 5.93
C GLU A 40 -14.40 6.91 6.35
N CYS A 41 -14.36 7.87 5.44
CA CYS A 41 -13.82 9.17 5.77
C CYS A 41 -14.81 10.02 6.56
N GLU A 42 -14.35 10.58 7.69
CA GLU A 42 -15.05 11.60 8.46
C GLU A 42 -15.07 12.99 7.76
N THR A 43 -15.44 13.05 6.48
CA THR A 43 -15.74 14.32 5.79
C THR A 43 -17.17 14.78 6.02
N ILE A 44 -17.99 13.97 6.69
CA ILE A 44 -19.38 14.27 7.02
C ILE A 44 -19.51 14.55 8.51
N PHE A 45 -20.08 15.69 8.86
CA PHE A 45 -20.23 16.15 10.24
C PHE A 45 -21.54 16.93 10.42
N ASN A 46 -21.83 17.33 11.67
CA ASN A 46 -23.07 18.03 12.04
C ASN A 46 -24.35 17.31 11.59
N ILE A 47 -24.35 15.97 11.58
CA ILE A 47 -25.49 15.16 11.13
C ILE A 47 -26.66 15.31 12.10
N ARG A 48 -27.85 15.60 11.56
CA ARG A 48 -29.08 15.79 12.32
C ARG A 48 -30.27 15.21 11.57
N ARG A 49 -31.25 14.73 12.34
CA ARG A 49 -32.57 14.39 11.81
C ARG A 49 -33.42 15.64 11.66
N ILE A 50 -34.21 15.69 10.59
CA ILE A 50 -35.27 16.68 10.38
C ILE A 50 -36.62 16.01 10.68
N GLY A 51 -37.48 16.72 11.42
CA GLY A 51 -38.69 16.17 12.03
C GLY A 51 -38.46 15.80 13.51
N ALA A 52 -39.52 15.81 14.31
CA ALA A 52 -39.55 15.36 15.70
C ALA A 52 -39.89 13.86 15.90
N ASN A 53 -40.46 13.17 14.91
CA ASN A 53 -40.86 11.76 14.96
C ASN A 53 -39.83 10.82 14.28
N PRO A 54 -39.14 9.95 15.03
CA PRO A 54 -38.07 9.11 14.50
C PRO A 54 -38.56 8.00 13.54
N GLU A 55 -39.86 7.71 13.49
CA GLU A 55 -40.42 6.62 12.67
C GLU A 55 -40.41 6.93 11.16
N GLY A 56 -40.15 8.18 10.76
CA GLY A 56 -40.08 8.60 9.35
C GLY A 56 -38.71 8.42 8.68
N ILE A 57 -37.69 7.91 9.38
CA ILE A 57 -36.38 7.57 8.79
C ILE A 57 -35.88 6.21 9.27
N GLY A 58 -35.12 5.50 8.44
CA GLY A 58 -34.43 4.29 8.90
C GLY A 58 -33.64 3.56 7.83
N PHE A 59 -33.18 2.36 8.19
CA PHE A 59 -32.44 1.47 7.30
C PHE A 59 -33.39 0.47 6.65
N PHE A 60 -33.14 0.13 5.40
CA PHE A 60 -33.82 -0.98 4.74
C PHE A 60 -32.84 -1.97 4.12
N SER A 61 -33.27 -3.23 3.99
CA SER A 61 -32.59 -4.25 3.19
C SER A 61 -33.57 -5.20 2.51
N GLY A 62 -33.19 -5.79 1.39
CA GLY A 62 -34.03 -6.72 0.63
C GLY A 62 -33.45 -7.05 -0.75
N PRO A 63 -34.15 -7.86 -1.57
CA PRO A 63 -33.78 -8.08 -2.97
C PRO A 63 -33.76 -6.79 -3.80
N ASP A 64 -32.81 -6.67 -4.73
CA ASP A 64 -32.71 -5.54 -5.66
C ASP A 64 -33.94 -5.39 -6.58
N THR A 65 -34.78 -6.41 -6.70
CA THR A 65 -36.03 -6.36 -7.46
C THR A 65 -37.07 -5.40 -6.87
N ILE A 66 -36.96 -5.01 -5.59
CA ILE A 66 -37.93 -4.15 -4.90
C ILE A 66 -37.77 -2.68 -5.32
N VAL A 67 -36.65 -2.05 -4.96
CA VAL A 67 -36.35 -0.63 -5.28
C VAL A 67 -35.15 -0.45 -6.20
N GLY A 68 -34.62 -1.54 -6.77
CA GLY A 68 -33.47 -1.52 -7.69
C GLY A 68 -32.11 -1.71 -7.02
N PHE A 69 -32.04 -1.72 -5.69
CA PHE A 69 -30.83 -1.98 -4.90
C PHE A 69 -31.19 -2.65 -3.56
N ASN A 70 -30.18 -3.28 -2.95
CA ASN A 70 -30.38 -4.34 -1.94
C ASN A 70 -30.47 -3.81 -0.50
N ARG A 71 -30.04 -2.57 -0.26
CA ARG A 71 -30.03 -1.92 1.06
C ARG A 71 -29.82 -0.42 0.93
N GLY A 72 -30.21 0.32 1.97
CA GLY A 72 -30.08 1.78 1.95
C GLY A 72 -30.79 2.49 3.10
N ILE A 73 -30.94 3.80 2.96
CA ILE A 73 -31.80 4.62 3.84
C ILE A 73 -33.19 4.72 3.21
N ILE A 74 -34.23 4.74 4.04
CA ILE A 74 -35.57 5.18 3.67
C ILE A 74 -35.91 6.46 4.45
N LEU A 75 -36.41 7.47 3.75
CA LEU A 75 -37.04 8.68 4.30
C LEU A 75 -38.50 8.65 3.88
N SER A 76 -39.43 8.72 4.82
CA SER A 76 -40.87 8.57 4.57
C SER A 76 -41.65 9.69 5.25
N THR A 77 -42.75 10.13 4.63
CA THR A 77 -43.71 11.05 5.24
C THR A 77 -44.57 10.35 6.28
N GLY A 78 -44.80 9.05 6.13
CA GLY A 78 -45.30 8.20 7.21
C GLY A 78 -44.25 7.34 7.91
N LYS A 79 -44.70 6.33 8.66
CA LYS A 79 -43.85 5.33 9.29
C LYS A 79 -43.16 4.50 8.23
N ILE A 80 -41.84 4.36 8.34
CA ILE A 80 -41.09 3.54 7.38
C ILE A 80 -41.54 2.08 7.36
N THR A 81 -42.11 1.57 8.47
CA THR A 81 -42.62 0.19 8.59
C THR A 81 -43.74 -0.11 7.60
N ASP A 82 -44.42 0.93 7.14
CA ASP A 82 -45.60 0.82 6.28
C ASP A 82 -45.19 0.66 4.81
N ALA A 83 -43.90 0.85 4.48
CA ALA A 83 -43.36 0.58 3.15
C ALA A 83 -43.27 -0.93 2.81
N ALA A 84 -43.31 -1.81 3.81
CA ALA A 84 -43.23 -3.25 3.59
C ALA A 84 -44.51 -3.78 2.94
N GLY A 85 -44.38 -4.43 1.78
CA GLY A 85 -45.53 -5.04 1.11
C GLY A 85 -46.18 -6.21 1.87
N PRO A 86 -47.27 -6.77 1.33
CA PRO A 86 -47.77 -6.52 -0.03
C PRO A 86 -48.63 -5.24 -0.11
N ASN A 87 -48.47 -4.48 -1.20
CA ASN A 87 -49.43 -3.44 -1.59
C ASN A 87 -50.82 -4.02 -1.45
N SER A 88 -51.63 -3.42 -0.61
CA SER A 88 -53.02 -3.79 -0.41
C SER A 88 -53.86 -2.70 -1.04
N ASP A 89 -54.95 -3.03 -1.77
CA ASP A 89 -55.85 -2.07 -2.45
C ASP A 89 -56.43 -0.93 -1.56
N THR A 90 -56.00 -0.83 -0.30
CA THR A 90 -56.25 0.24 0.66
C THR A 90 -55.00 1.10 0.78
N ASN A 91 -55.07 2.34 0.27
CA ASN A 91 -53.97 3.29 0.40
C ASN A 91 -53.55 3.41 1.88
N VAL A 92 -52.27 3.17 2.15
CA VAL A 92 -51.72 3.17 3.50
C VAL A 92 -51.16 4.57 3.81
N GLY A 93 -51.53 5.10 4.97
CA GLY A 93 -51.11 6.43 5.41
C GLY A 93 -50.99 6.51 6.92
N SER A 94 -49.96 7.21 7.40
CA SER A 94 -49.64 7.25 8.81
C SER A 94 -49.13 8.64 9.24
N GLU A 95 -50.02 9.40 9.89
CA GLU A 95 -49.70 10.75 10.38
C GLU A 95 -48.55 10.73 11.41
N LEU A 96 -47.48 11.47 11.13
CA LEU A 96 -46.32 11.58 12.03
C LEU A 96 -46.43 12.77 13.01
N GLU A 97 -46.62 13.98 12.48
CA GLU A 97 -46.53 15.27 13.17
C GLU A 97 -47.55 16.33 12.70
N GLY A 98 -48.27 16.10 11.60
CA GLY A 98 -49.18 17.03 10.96
C GLY A 98 -48.45 18.22 10.31
N LEU A 99 -49.04 19.42 10.40
CA LEU A 99 -48.54 20.62 9.73
C LEU A 99 -47.12 21.00 10.21
N THR A 100 -46.13 20.79 9.35
CA THR A 100 -44.69 20.96 9.63
C THR A 100 -44.00 21.77 8.53
N PRO A 101 -44.21 23.11 8.48
CA PRO A 101 -43.70 23.93 7.40
C PRO A 101 -42.18 23.87 7.22
N ASP A 102 -41.73 23.84 5.96
CA ASP A 102 -40.32 23.92 5.58
C ASP A 102 -40.11 25.03 4.54
N PRO A 103 -39.10 25.91 4.70
CA PRO A 103 -38.85 26.97 3.73
C PRO A 103 -38.57 26.44 2.31
N ASP A 104 -37.87 25.31 2.19
CA ASP A 104 -37.45 24.80 0.88
C ASP A 104 -38.53 23.94 0.23
N LEU A 105 -39.18 23.06 1.00
CA LEU A 105 -40.32 22.28 0.48
C LEU A 105 -41.49 23.19 0.12
N SER A 106 -41.78 24.25 0.90
CA SER A 106 -42.86 25.20 0.58
C SER A 106 -42.59 26.01 -0.69
N LEU A 107 -41.32 26.23 -1.05
CA LEU A 107 -40.94 26.85 -2.33
C LEU A 107 -40.99 25.86 -3.51
N ALA A 108 -40.95 24.56 -3.20
CA ALA A 108 -41.02 23.48 -4.17
C ALA A 108 -42.45 22.97 -4.39
N SER A 109 -43.36 23.16 -3.42
CA SER A 109 -44.76 22.72 -3.43
C SER A 109 -45.74 23.85 -3.83
N THR A 110 -47.02 23.50 -3.96
CA THR A 110 -48.12 24.43 -4.18
C THR A 110 -49.05 24.60 -2.96
N GLY A 111 -48.74 23.94 -1.85
CA GLY A 111 -49.59 23.87 -0.66
C GLY A 111 -48.79 23.77 0.64
N ASP A 112 -49.51 23.69 1.76
CA ASP A 112 -48.93 23.56 3.09
C ASP A 112 -48.21 22.20 3.25
N ILE A 113 -47.11 22.16 4.01
CA ILE A 113 -46.28 20.96 4.20
C ILE A 113 -46.65 20.25 5.50
N TYR A 114 -46.91 18.96 5.41
CA TYR A 114 -47.19 18.06 6.53
C TYR A 114 -46.13 16.97 6.62
N ASP A 115 -46.03 16.34 7.80
CA ASP A 115 -45.16 15.19 8.10
C ASP A 115 -43.73 15.22 7.55
N ARG A 116 -43.11 16.40 7.62
CA ARG A 116 -41.73 16.59 7.17
C ARG A 116 -40.77 15.68 7.92
N SER A 117 -40.12 14.81 7.16
CA SER A 117 -39.10 13.88 7.64
C SER A 117 -37.83 13.99 6.79
N GLY A 118 -36.67 13.77 7.40
CA GLY A 118 -35.43 13.76 6.66
C GLY A 118 -34.16 13.80 7.49
N ILE A 119 -33.04 14.07 6.81
CA ILE A 119 -31.71 14.14 7.40
C ILE A 119 -30.96 15.33 6.79
N GLU A 120 -30.19 16.04 7.61
CA GLU A 120 -29.24 17.06 7.17
C GLU A 120 -27.85 16.83 7.74
N PHE A 121 -26.83 17.29 7.02
CA PHE A 121 -25.45 17.23 7.47
C PHE A 121 -24.56 18.17 6.64
N ASP A 122 -23.38 18.46 7.17
CA ASP A 122 -22.32 19.14 6.46
C ASP A 122 -21.34 18.11 5.89
N PHE A 123 -20.79 18.37 4.71
CA PHE A 123 -19.77 17.53 4.10
C PHE A 123 -18.70 18.32 3.33
N ILE A 124 -17.54 17.68 3.11
CA ILE A 124 -16.46 18.22 2.28
C ILE A 124 -16.17 17.24 1.13
N PRO A 125 -16.36 17.63 -0.15
CA PRO A 125 -16.13 16.76 -1.29
C PRO A 125 -14.63 16.60 -1.58
N LEU A 126 -14.20 15.36 -1.88
CA LEU A 126 -12.83 15.02 -2.28
C LEU A 126 -12.68 14.85 -3.79
N GLN A 127 -13.80 14.82 -4.51
CA GLN A 127 -13.87 14.80 -5.96
C GLN A 127 -14.84 15.89 -6.43
N PRO A 128 -14.61 16.49 -7.62
CA PRO A 128 -15.39 17.64 -8.07
C PRO A 128 -16.86 17.31 -8.33
N THR A 129 -17.18 16.03 -8.57
CA THR A 129 -18.55 15.59 -8.86
C THR A 129 -19.02 14.66 -7.75
N VAL A 130 -19.99 15.09 -6.95
CA VAL A 130 -20.65 14.24 -5.95
C VAL A 130 -21.92 13.66 -6.54
N THR A 131 -22.11 12.36 -6.34
CA THR A 131 -23.32 11.66 -6.80
C THR A 131 -23.89 10.78 -5.72
N PHE A 132 -25.18 10.48 -5.84
CA PHE A 132 -25.85 9.42 -5.08
C PHE A 132 -27.09 8.92 -5.81
N ARG A 133 -27.48 7.68 -5.51
CA ARG A 133 -28.57 6.97 -6.20
C ARG A 133 -29.79 6.87 -5.31
N TYR A 134 -30.96 7.06 -5.90
CA TYR A 134 -32.21 7.09 -5.17
C TYR A 134 -33.40 6.58 -5.99
N VAL A 135 -34.47 6.24 -5.28
CA VAL A 135 -35.80 5.96 -5.83
C VAL A 135 -36.83 6.69 -5.00
N PHE A 136 -37.73 7.41 -5.67
CA PHE A 136 -38.94 7.97 -5.07
C PHE A 136 -40.14 7.03 -5.31
N ALA A 137 -40.94 6.79 -4.28
CA ALA A 137 -42.14 5.96 -4.26
C ALA A 137 -43.28 6.66 -3.51
N SER A 138 -44.54 6.40 -3.87
CA SER A 138 -45.70 7.10 -3.32
C SER A 138 -46.99 6.29 -3.51
N GLU A 139 -47.90 6.40 -2.52
CA GLU A 139 -49.31 5.94 -2.54
C GLU A 139 -50.24 6.88 -3.33
N GLU A 140 -49.72 8.01 -3.81
CA GLU A 140 -50.50 8.97 -4.58
C GLU A 140 -50.47 8.69 -6.08
N TYR A 141 -49.54 7.83 -6.50
CA TYR A 141 -49.66 7.24 -7.81
C TYR A 141 -50.90 6.35 -7.80
N CYS A 142 -51.74 6.35 -8.82
CA CYS A 142 -51.70 7.17 -10.02
C CYS A 142 -52.82 8.23 -10.06
N GLU A 143 -53.73 8.20 -9.08
CA GLU A 143 -54.97 8.95 -8.97
C GLU A 143 -54.77 10.44 -8.76
N PHE A 144 -53.71 10.81 -8.04
CA PHE A 144 -53.47 12.19 -7.62
C PHE A 144 -52.42 12.90 -8.47
N VAL A 145 -52.04 12.29 -9.61
CA VAL A 145 -51.19 12.93 -10.62
C VAL A 145 -51.88 14.18 -11.17
N ASP A 146 -51.16 15.30 -11.13
CA ASP A 146 -51.57 16.68 -11.46
C ASP A 146 -52.61 17.30 -10.51
N GLU A 147 -52.87 16.70 -9.34
CA GLU A 147 -53.68 17.28 -8.27
C GLU A 147 -52.83 18.11 -7.29
N ALA A 148 -53.48 18.80 -6.34
CA ALA A 148 -52.86 19.73 -5.40
C ALA A 148 -52.32 19.10 -4.11
N PHE A 149 -52.62 17.83 -3.87
CA PHE A 149 -52.28 17.08 -2.64
C PHE A 149 -50.95 16.34 -2.75
N ASN A 150 -50.17 16.64 -3.79
CA ASN A 150 -49.04 15.81 -4.19
C ASN A 150 -47.79 15.98 -3.31
N ASP A 151 -47.37 14.91 -2.65
CA ASP A 151 -46.20 14.83 -1.80
C ASP A 151 -44.93 15.23 -2.55
N ILE A 152 -43.98 15.72 -1.77
CA ILE A 152 -42.78 16.32 -2.31
C ILE A 152 -41.54 15.92 -1.53
N PHE A 153 -40.44 15.79 -2.27
CA PHE A 153 -39.13 15.62 -1.70
C PHE A 153 -38.13 16.56 -2.35
N GLY A 154 -37.01 16.79 -1.67
CA GLY A 154 -35.94 17.63 -2.17
C GLY A 154 -34.59 17.27 -1.57
N PHE A 155 -33.57 17.38 -2.42
CA PHE A 155 -32.18 17.28 -2.02
C PHE A 155 -31.56 18.66 -2.19
N PHE A 156 -31.57 19.45 -1.12
CA PHE A 156 -31.14 20.85 -1.14
C PHE A 156 -29.69 20.92 -0.72
N ILE A 157 -28.84 21.47 -1.60
CA ILE A 157 -27.40 21.63 -1.34
C ILE A 157 -27.06 23.12 -1.41
N SER A 158 -26.38 23.63 -0.38
CA SER A 158 -25.84 24.99 -0.28
C SER A 158 -24.35 24.99 0.05
N GLY A 159 -23.62 26.02 -0.38
CA GLY A 159 -22.20 26.19 -0.08
C GLY A 159 -21.49 27.04 -1.14
N PRO A 160 -20.15 27.15 -1.09
CA PRO A 160 -19.37 27.94 -2.03
C PRO A 160 -19.63 27.56 -3.49
N GLY A 161 -19.77 28.58 -4.35
CA GLY A 161 -20.04 28.41 -5.78
C GLY A 161 -21.50 28.06 -6.14
N ILE A 162 -22.36 27.78 -5.16
CA ILE A 162 -23.79 27.49 -5.39
C ILE A 162 -24.60 28.78 -5.22
N SER A 163 -25.50 29.04 -6.19
CA SER A 163 -26.50 30.10 -6.10
C SER A 163 -27.82 29.63 -6.69
N GLY A 164 -28.75 29.31 -5.81
CA GLY A 164 -30.09 28.85 -6.14
C GLY A 164 -31.18 29.67 -5.46
N ARG A 165 -32.42 29.22 -5.62
CA ARG A 165 -33.63 29.97 -5.20
C ARG A 165 -34.17 29.56 -3.82
N PHE A 166 -33.56 28.56 -3.20
CA PHE A 166 -33.96 27.98 -1.94
C PHE A 166 -33.20 28.66 -0.78
N ASP A 167 -33.51 28.33 0.47
CA ASP A 167 -32.88 28.91 1.64
C ASP A 167 -31.35 28.72 1.60
N ASN A 168 -30.62 29.70 2.13
CA ASN A 168 -29.14 29.77 2.04
C ASN A 168 -28.60 29.60 0.60
N ASP A 169 -29.32 30.14 -0.38
CA ASP A 169 -28.99 30.05 -1.81
C ASP A 169 -28.87 28.61 -2.33
N ALA A 170 -29.56 27.64 -1.70
CA ALA A 170 -29.46 26.23 -2.08
C ALA A 170 -30.05 25.91 -3.47
N ILE A 171 -29.63 24.78 -4.04
CA ILE A 171 -30.22 24.17 -5.25
C ILE A 171 -30.84 22.81 -4.93
N ASN A 172 -31.94 22.46 -5.60
CA ASN A 172 -32.46 21.08 -5.59
C ASN A 172 -31.79 20.23 -6.68
N VAL A 173 -31.11 19.15 -6.27
CA VAL A 173 -30.41 18.22 -7.16
C VAL A 173 -31.24 16.99 -7.55
N ALA A 174 -32.42 16.79 -6.95
CA ALA A 174 -33.38 15.75 -7.33
C ALA A 174 -34.14 16.13 -8.62
N ARG A 175 -33.51 15.91 -9.79
CA ARG A 175 -34.05 16.32 -11.10
C ARG A 175 -34.35 15.13 -12.00
N VAL A 176 -35.40 15.27 -12.83
CA VAL A 176 -35.69 14.29 -13.88
C VAL A 176 -34.55 14.31 -14.91
N PRO A 177 -33.93 13.16 -15.24
CA PRO A 177 -32.76 13.11 -16.13
C PRO A 177 -32.98 13.85 -17.45
N GLY A 178 -32.01 14.69 -17.83
CA GLY A 178 -32.07 15.51 -19.03
C GLY A 178 -32.94 16.76 -18.93
N THR A 179 -33.45 17.10 -17.75
CA THR A 179 -34.30 18.29 -17.53
C THR A 179 -33.89 19.08 -16.29
N ASN A 180 -34.49 20.27 -16.11
CA ASN A 180 -34.38 21.09 -14.90
C ASN A 180 -35.61 20.98 -13.99
N ARG A 181 -36.50 20.00 -14.22
CA ARG A 181 -37.70 19.80 -13.41
C ARG A 181 -37.39 18.88 -12.22
N PRO A 182 -37.97 19.15 -11.04
CA PRO A 182 -37.83 18.25 -9.91
C PRO A 182 -38.51 16.91 -10.20
N VAL A 183 -38.02 15.86 -9.57
CA VAL A 183 -38.74 14.58 -9.53
C VAL A 183 -39.93 14.73 -8.58
N SER A 184 -41.11 14.36 -9.07
CA SER A 184 -42.37 14.32 -8.30
C SER A 184 -43.37 13.48 -9.08
N ILE A 185 -44.50 13.10 -8.46
CA ILE A 185 -45.56 12.35 -9.13
C ILE A 185 -46.10 13.09 -10.37
N ASN A 186 -46.06 14.43 -10.36
CA ASN A 186 -46.54 15.28 -11.47
C ASN A 186 -45.56 15.36 -12.65
N ASN A 187 -44.29 14.99 -12.43
CA ASN A 187 -43.24 15.05 -13.44
C ASN A 187 -42.76 13.66 -13.89
N VAL A 188 -42.87 12.62 -13.07
CA VAL A 188 -42.50 11.24 -13.43
C VAL A 188 -43.66 10.32 -13.14
N ASN A 189 -44.39 9.91 -14.17
CA ASN A 189 -45.58 9.07 -14.05
C ASN A 189 -45.85 8.33 -15.37
N TYR A 190 -46.96 7.60 -15.43
CA TYR A 190 -47.39 6.85 -16.61
C TYR A 190 -47.57 7.69 -17.88
N ALA A 191 -47.84 9.00 -17.77
CA ALA A 191 -48.09 9.91 -18.88
C ALA A 191 -46.89 10.83 -19.21
N ARG A 192 -46.05 11.16 -18.22
CA ARG A 192 -44.91 12.09 -18.35
C ARG A 192 -43.64 11.42 -17.87
N ASN A 193 -42.60 11.46 -18.71
CA ASN A 193 -41.31 10.84 -18.40
C ASN A 193 -41.43 9.35 -17.99
N SER A 194 -42.38 8.63 -18.62
CA SER A 194 -42.79 7.28 -18.26
C SER A 194 -41.69 6.22 -18.32
N ASN A 195 -40.57 6.50 -19.00
CA ASN A 195 -39.39 5.63 -19.00
C ASN A 195 -38.68 5.59 -17.64
N PHE A 196 -38.95 6.56 -16.75
CA PHE A 196 -38.43 6.62 -15.39
C PHE A 196 -39.45 6.22 -14.33
N TYR A 197 -40.65 5.76 -14.73
CA TYR A 197 -41.74 5.38 -13.83
C TYR A 197 -41.95 3.86 -13.87
N LEU A 198 -42.20 3.28 -12.71
CA LEU A 198 -42.52 1.89 -12.49
C LEU A 198 -43.84 1.80 -11.73
N ASP A 199 -44.82 1.22 -12.40
CA ASP A 199 -46.18 0.98 -11.92
C ASP A 199 -46.21 -0.19 -10.91
N ASN A 200 -46.84 0.02 -9.77
CA ASN A 200 -47.17 -1.02 -8.79
C ASN A 200 -48.68 -1.08 -8.45
N GLU A 201 -49.47 -0.22 -9.08
CA GLU A 201 -50.90 -0.04 -8.84
C GLU A 201 -51.73 -1.31 -9.08
N PHE A 202 -52.75 -1.52 -8.23
CA PHE A 202 -53.63 -2.66 -8.37
C PHE A 202 -54.45 -2.61 -9.68
N PRO A 203 -54.60 -3.72 -10.42
CA PRO A 203 -55.20 -3.69 -11.75
C PRO A 203 -56.63 -3.13 -11.82
N THR A 204 -57.42 -3.25 -10.76
CA THR A 204 -58.79 -2.69 -10.74
C THR A 204 -58.79 -1.19 -10.52
N VAL A 205 -57.90 -0.67 -9.68
CA VAL A 205 -57.73 0.77 -9.43
C VAL A 205 -57.23 1.46 -10.69
N ARG A 206 -56.17 0.93 -11.30
CA ARG A 206 -55.62 1.38 -12.59
C ARG A 206 -56.66 1.50 -13.71
N GLN A 207 -57.59 0.54 -13.80
CA GLN A 207 -58.66 0.55 -14.81
C GLN A 207 -59.71 1.64 -14.54
N VAL A 208 -59.98 1.95 -13.27
CA VAL A 208 -60.95 2.98 -12.86
C VAL A 208 -60.34 4.38 -13.00
N ALA A 209 -59.10 4.55 -12.52
CA ALA A 209 -58.35 5.81 -12.57
C ALA A 209 -57.81 6.14 -13.97
N SER A 210 -57.97 5.24 -14.96
CA SER A 210 -57.46 5.40 -16.33
C SER A 210 -55.94 5.58 -16.42
N CYS A 211 -55.22 5.05 -15.44
CA CYS A 211 -53.77 5.12 -15.40
C CYS A 211 -53.17 4.21 -16.47
N GLY A 212 -52.30 4.76 -17.32
CA GLY A 212 -51.48 3.96 -18.22
C GLY A 212 -50.45 3.13 -17.42
N GLY A 213 -49.89 2.08 -18.03
CA GLY A 213 -48.89 1.24 -17.37
C GLY A 213 -49.20 -0.25 -17.56
N GLY A 214 -48.27 -0.98 -18.16
CA GLY A 214 -48.41 -2.43 -18.32
C GLY A 214 -47.86 -3.16 -17.10
N SER A 215 -48.52 -4.25 -16.68
CA SER A 215 -48.03 -5.19 -15.64
C SER A 215 -46.74 -5.95 -16.02
N GLY A 216 -46.07 -5.54 -17.10
CA GLY A 216 -44.95 -6.24 -17.74
C GLY A 216 -43.56 -5.95 -17.15
N THR A 217 -43.45 -5.08 -16.15
CA THR A 217 -42.16 -4.75 -15.49
C THR A 217 -42.04 -5.22 -14.03
N GLY A 218 -42.93 -6.10 -13.57
CA GLY A 218 -42.68 -7.01 -12.45
C GLY A 218 -43.62 -6.86 -11.24
N PRO A 219 -43.96 -7.97 -10.56
CA PRO A 219 -44.93 -8.03 -9.47
C PRO A 219 -44.28 -7.54 -8.17
N ARG A 220 -44.18 -6.23 -7.99
CA ARG A 220 -43.76 -5.66 -6.69
C ARG A 220 -44.90 -5.55 -5.70
N PHE A 221 -46.10 -5.88 -6.16
CA PHE A 221 -47.31 -5.95 -5.35
C PHE A 221 -47.08 -6.78 -4.09
N ASP A 222 -46.34 -7.90 -4.19
CA ASP A 222 -46.04 -8.74 -3.02
C ASP A 222 -44.86 -8.22 -2.17
N LEU A 223 -44.21 -7.12 -2.55
CA LEU A 223 -42.86 -6.73 -2.10
C LEU A 223 -42.78 -5.32 -1.47
N ILE A 224 -43.61 -4.37 -1.89
CA ILE A 224 -43.63 -2.98 -1.40
C ILE A 224 -45.06 -2.42 -1.43
N GLU A 225 -45.40 -1.56 -0.48
CA GLU A 225 -46.75 -0.98 -0.36
C GLU A 225 -47.03 0.05 -1.47
N TYR A 226 -46.13 0.99 -1.74
CA TYR A 226 -46.33 2.10 -2.69
C TYR A 226 -46.89 1.71 -4.06
N ASP A 227 -47.95 2.40 -4.49
CA ASP A 227 -48.66 2.25 -5.77
C ASP A 227 -47.82 2.58 -7.01
N GLY A 228 -46.77 3.37 -6.83
CA GLY A 228 -45.80 3.64 -7.89
C GLY A 228 -44.46 4.09 -7.37
N GLN A 229 -43.44 3.90 -8.20
CA GLN A 229 -42.09 4.37 -7.90
C GLN A 229 -41.34 4.75 -9.16
N THR A 230 -40.20 5.40 -8.99
CA THR A 230 -39.26 5.69 -10.08
C THR A 230 -38.34 4.51 -10.36
N VAL A 231 -37.73 4.47 -11.55
CA VAL A 231 -36.48 3.69 -11.74
C VAL A 231 -35.37 4.32 -10.91
N ILE A 232 -34.23 3.65 -10.78
CA ILE A 232 -33.09 4.23 -10.08
C ILE A 232 -32.64 5.51 -10.79
N LEU A 233 -32.69 6.62 -10.07
CA LEU A 233 -32.20 7.92 -10.51
C LEU A 233 -30.88 8.25 -9.81
N THR A 234 -30.09 9.12 -10.42
CA THR A 234 -28.82 9.60 -9.85
C THR A 234 -28.89 11.11 -9.67
N ALA A 235 -28.70 11.57 -8.45
CA ALA A 235 -28.42 12.98 -8.17
C ALA A 235 -26.94 13.24 -8.48
N THR A 236 -26.64 14.36 -9.11
CA THR A 236 -25.27 14.74 -9.48
C THR A 236 -25.09 16.23 -9.25
N VAL A 237 -24.00 16.61 -8.59
CA VAL A 237 -23.64 17.99 -8.32
C VAL A 237 -22.15 18.20 -8.54
N GLU A 238 -21.81 19.31 -9.18
CA GLU A 238 -20.43 19.77 -9.33
C GLU A 238 -20.11 20.75 -8.19
N LEU A 239 -19.04 20.48 -7.45
CA LEU A 239 -18.64 21.20 -6.24
C LEU A 239 -17.16 21.59 -6.31
N GLU A 240 -16.82 22.66 -5.61
CA GLU A 240 -15.43 23.03 -5.39
C GLU A 240 -14.84 22.10 -4.31
N LEU A 241 -13.66 21.53 -4.59
CA LEU A 241 -12.98 20.67 -3.64
C LEU A 241 -12.66 21.41 -2.35
N CYS A 242 -12.69 20.69 -1.23
CA CYS A 242 -12.17 21.18 0.05
C CYS A 242 -12.92 22.37 0.64
N GLN A 243 -14.15 22.57 0.20
CA GLN A 243 -15.10 23.52 0.78
C GLN A 243 -16.14 22.76 1.60
N THR A 244 -16.70 23.43 2.62
CA THR A 244 -17.82 22.88 3.37
C THR A 244 -19.14 23.16 2.65
N TYR A 245 -19.90 22.10 2.41
CA TYR A 245 -21.25 22.16 1.87
C TYR A 245 -22.23 21.63 2.91
N HIS A 246 -23.45 22.13 2.85
CA HIS A 246 -24.57 21.67 3.66
C HIS A 246 -25.61 21.01 2.75
N ILE A 247 -26.09 19.83 3.14
CA ILE A 247 -27.14 19.10 2.41
C ILE A 247 -28.31 18.77 3.33
N ARG A 248 -29.52 18.98 2.81
CA ARG A 248 -30.80 18.58 3.43
C ARG A 248 -31.50 17.60 2.50
N LEU A 249 -31.78 16.40 2.99
CA LEU A 249 -32.52 15.34 2.30
C LEU A 249 -33.88 15.20 2.96
N LEU A 250 -34.94 15.60 2.27
CA LEU A 250 -36.25 15.83 2.88
C LEU A 250 -37.38 15.24 2.05
N VAL A 251 -38.43 14.76 2.73
CA VAL A 251 -39.74 14.43 2.18
C VAL A 251 -40.82 15.06 3.06
N GLY A 252 -41.98 15.42 2.49
CA GLY A 252 -43.14 15.92 3.22
C GLY A 252 -44.40 15.85 2.37
N ASP A 253 -45.53 15.66 3.06
CA ASP A 253 -46.84 15.63 2.41
C ASP A 253 -47.29 17.04 2.05
N VAL A 254 -48.10 17.16 1.01
CA VAL A 254 -48.61 18.45 0.57
C VAL A 254 -50.11 18.50 0.77
N GLN A 255 -50.58 19.55 1.45
CA GLN A 255 -51.99 19.89 1.64
C GLN A 255 -52.81 18.96 2.56
N ASP A 256 -52.43 17.69 2.70
CA ASP A 256 -52.92 16.74 3.70
C ASP A 256 -51.78 15.89 4.29
N SER A 257 -52.13 14.90 5.13
CA SER A 257 -51.21 13.95 5.78
C SER A 257 -51.77 12.51 5.68
N ASP A 258 -52.57 12.26 4.64
CA ASP A 258 -53.40 11.06 4.56
C ASP A 258 -52.74 9.93 3.76
N LEU A 259 -51.84 10.24 2.81
CA LEU A 259 -51.14 9.27 1.97
C LEU A 259 -49.63 9.45 2.11
N ASP A 260 -48.90 8.32 2.23
CA ASP A 260 -47.47 8.38 2.50
C ASP A 260 -46.64 8.29 1.20
N SER A 261 -45.49 8.97 1.22
CA SER A 261 -44.46 8.89 0.19
C SER A 261 -43.08 8.64 0.78
N ALA A 262 -42.22 7.95 0.05
CA ALA A 262 -40.86 7.68 0.49
C ALA A 262 -39.78 7.87 -0.58
N VAL A 263 -38.59 8.19 -0.07
CA VAL A 263 -37.34 8.24 -0.83
C VAL A 263 -36.40 7.17 -0.27
N PHE A 264 -36.01 6.24 -1.13
CA PHE A 264 -34.99 5.23 -0.89
C PHE A 264 -33.65 5.75 -1.41
N LEU A 265 -32.61 5.75 -0.58
CA LEU A 265 -31.24 6.16 -0.93
C LEU A 265 -30.33 4.93 -0.89
N GLU A 266 -29.58 4.66 -1.96
CA GLU A 266 -28.74 3.46 -2.04
C GLU A 266 -27.54 3.54 -1.09
N ALA A 267 -27.31 2.45 -0.36
CA ALA A 267 -26.17 2.35 0.54
C ALA A 267 -24.83 2.48 -0.21
N GLY A 268 -23.91 3.28 0.32
CA GLY A 268 -22.61 3.55 -0.26
C GLY A 268 -22.69 4.30 -1.59
N SER A 269 -23.82 4.94 -1.90
CA SER A 269 -23.96 5.69 -3.15
C SER A 269 -23.55 7.15 -3.03
N PHE A 270 -23.51 7.72 -1.82
CA PHE A 270 -23.03 9.09 -1.57
C PHE A 270 -21.50 9.12 -1.67
N ASP A 271 -21.03 9.29 -2.89
CA ASP A 271 -19.63 9.17 -3.27
C ASP A 271 -18.92 10.53 -3.20
N LEU A 272 -18.19 10.72 -2.10
CA LEU A 272 -17.34 11.88 -1.86
C LEU A 272 -15.91 11.68 -2.37
N GLY A 273 -15.56 10.50 -2.88
CA GLY A 273 -14.19 10.03 -3.14
C GLY A 273 -13.69 9.08 -2.04
N GLY A 274 -12.74 8.18 -2.36
CA GLY A 274 -12.17 7.20 -1.41
C GLY A 274 -10.65 7.34 -1.19
N SER A 275 -10.06 6.45 -0.38
CA SER A 275 -8.64 6.51 -0.08
C SER A 275 -7.73 6.24 -1.26
N VAL A 276 -6.53 6.81 -1.20
CA VAL A 276 -5.44 6.55 -2.15
C VAL A 276 -4.09 6.48 -1.44
N SER A 277 -3.17 5.77 -2.08
CA SER A 277 -1.81 5.59 -1.58
C SER A 277 -0.74 5.73 -2.64
N LEU A 278 0.46 6.05 -2.20
CA LEU A 278 1.68 6.08 -2.99
C LEU A 278 2.50 4.83 -2.68
N GLU A 279 2.97 4.19 -3.73
CA GLU A 279 3.94 3.11 -3.68
C GLU A 279 5.07 3.46 -4.65
N GLY A 280 6.32 3.12 -4.29
CA GLY A 280 7.47 3.30 -5.16
C GLY A 280 7.76 2.00 -5.89
N ASP A 281 8.15 2.08 -7.15
CA ASP A 281 8.58 0.91 -7.91
C ASP A 281 10.05 0.60 -7.60
N GLY A 282 10.36 0.01 -6.44
CA GLY A 282 11.76 -0.35 -6.13
C GLY A 282 12.05 -1.14 -4.85
N ASP A 283 12.65 -2.33 -5.09
CA ASP A 283 13.54 -3.22 -4.34
C ASP A 283 13.37 -3.51 -2.81
N SER A 284 13.81 -4.73 -2.48
CA SER A 284 13.90 -5.44 -1.19
C SER A 284 14.31 -4.66 0.06
N THR A 285 14.81 -3.44 -0.08
CA THR A 285 15.36 -2.58 1.00
C THR A 285 14.39 -1.50 1.48
N GLY A 286 13.22 -1.32 0.84
CA GLY A 286 12.25 -0.29 1.24
C GLY A 286 12.69 1.15 0.92
N THR A 287 13.76 1.33 0.14
CA THR A 287 14.23 2.62 -0.39
C THR A 287 14.43 2.50 -1.89
N THR A 288 13.58 3.16 -2.67
CA THR A 288 13.72 3.19 -4.13
C THR A 288 14.88 4.11 -4.51
N VAL A 289 15.87 3.57 -5.23
CA VAL A 289 16.99 4.35 -5.80
C VAL A 289 16.86 4.33 -7.32
N VAL A 290 16.95 5.50 -7.93
CA VAL A 290 16.89 5.71 -9.37
C VAL A 290 18.25 6.23 -9.81
N TYR A 291 18.79 5.64 -10.87
CA TYR A 291 20.03 6.14 -11.46
C TYR A 291 19.75 7.16 -12.56
N GLU A 292 20.50 8.25 -12.56
CA GLU A 292 20.39 9.29 -13.59
C GLU A 292 20.66 8.75 -15.01
N GLY A 293 19.86 9.22 -15.98
CA GLY A 293 20.02 8.85 -17.38
C GLY A 293 19.59 7.42 -17.72
N CYS A 294 19.02 6.71 -16.76
CA CYS A 294 18.50 5.35 -16.93
C CYS A 294 17.02 5.34 -17.29
N ALA A 295 16.43 4.14 -17.44
CA ALA A 295 15.00 4.02 -17.72
C ALA A 295 14.15 4.69 -16.63
N PRO A 296 13.02 5.32 -17.00
CA PRO A 296 12.11 5.92 -16.01
C PRO A 296 11.60 4.89 -15.03
N THR A 297 11.45 5.32 -13.78
CA THR A 297 10.67 4.60 -12.76
C THR A 297 9.29 5.22 -12.65
N ASN A 298 8.39 4.59 -11.92
CA ASN A 298 7.06 5.11 -11.66
C ASN A 298 6.79 5.20 -10.15
N PHE A 299 6.16 6.28 -9.72
CA PHE A 299 5.35 6.23 -8.52
C PHE A 299 4.00 5.63 -8.88
N ARG A 300 3.49 4.76 -8.03
CA ARG A 300 2.20 4.12 -8.21
C ARG A 300 1.20 4.75 -7.24
N VAL A 301 0.18 5.40 -7.77
CA VAL A 301 -0.99 5.85 -7.01
C VAL A 301 -2.01 4.72 -6.98
N GLN A 302 -2.13 4.07 -5.84
CA GLN A 302 -2.97 2.92 -5.62
C GLN A 302 -4.31 3.34 -5.01
N ARG A 303 -5.37 2.73 -5.52
CA ARG A 303 -6.75 2.92 -5.10
C ARG A 303 -7.01 2.23 -3.77
N GLY A 304 -7.70 2.93 -2.88
CA GLY A 304 -8.22 2.41 -1.61
C GLY A 304 -9.42 1.48 -1.77
N GLU A 305 -9.55 0.52 -0.85
CA GLU A 305 -10.67 -0.43 -0.79
C GLU A 305 -12.01 0.23 -0.49
N ASP A 306 -11.99 1.39 0.16
CA ASP A 306 -13.13 2.25 0.50
C ASP A 306 -13.55 3.18 -0.66
N SER A 307 -12.89 3.10 -1.82
CA SER A 307 -13.29 3.85 -3.01
C SER A 307 -14.24 3.04 -3.89
N ASN A 308 -15.09 3.72 -4.66
CA ASN A 308 -15.95 3.06 -5.64
C ASN A 308 -15.15 2.63 -6.88
N PRO A 309 -14.91 1.32 -7.10
CA PRO A 309 -14.11 0.86 -8.24
C PRO A 309 -14.83 1.03 -9.57
N ALA A 310 -16.16 1.23 -9.60
CA ALA A 310 -16.92 1.42 -10.83
C ALA A 310 -16.71 2.81 -11.46
N ARG A 311 -15.96 3.70 -10.80
CA ARG A 311 -15.76 5.10 -11.23
C ARG A 311 -14.28 5.47 -11.31
N PRO A 312 -13.88 6.35 -12.25
CA PRO A 312 -12.53 6.88 -12.28
C PRO A 312 -12.31 7.78 -11.05
N GLN A 313 -11.12 7.74 -10.48
CA GLN A 313 -10.72 8.56 -9.34
C GLN A 313 -9.60 9.49 -9.79
N THR A 314 -9.77 10.80 -9.60
CA THR A 314 -8.75 11.80 -9.96
C THR A 314 -8.03 12.26 -8.70
N ILE A 315 -6.70 12.23 -8.73
CA ILE A 315 -5.83 12.52 -7.59
C ILE A 315 -4.86 13.60 -8.00
N ALA A 316 -4.84 14.71 -7.27
CA ALA A 316 -3.79 15.70 -7.41
C ALA A 316 -2.55 15.29 -6.59
N TYR A 317 -1.37 15.63 -7.09
CA TYR A 317 -0.09 15.36 -6.45
C TYR A 317 0.89 16.51 -6.69
N ARG A 318 1.85 16.67 -5.79
CA ARG A 318 2.89 17.69 -5.89
C ARG A 318 4.24 17.22 -5.39
N ILE A 319 5.28 17.88 -5.88
CA ILE A 319 6.63 17.69 -5.38
C ILE A 319 6.81 18.45 -4.06
N GLY A 320 7.48 17.80 -3.11
CA GLY A 320 7.82 18.32 -1.81
C GLY A 320 8.87 19.42 -1.86
N ALA A 321 8.65 20.50 -1.12
CA ALA A 321 9.68 21.55 -0.94
C ALA A 321 10.89 21.08 -0.11
N ASN A 322 10.81 19.88 0.48
CA ASN A 322 11.88 19.19 1.19
C ASN A 322 12.70 18.23 0.31
N SER A 323 12.39 18.15 -1.00
CA SER A 323 13.25 17.45 -1.97
C SER A 323 14.57 18.19 -2.11
N THR A 324 15.69 17.48 -2.15
CA THR A 324 16.99 18.06 -2.45
C THR A 324 17.25 18.11 -3.95
N ALA A 325 16.72 17.15 -4.72
CA ALA A 325 16.72 17.19 -6.17
C ALA A 325 15.74 18.26 -6.69
N GLU A 326 16.18 19.05 -7.67
CA GLU A 326 15.46 20.13 -8.32
C GLU A 326 14.70 19.65 -9.57
N GLU A 327 13.37 19.80 -9.53
CA GLU A 327 12.52 19.43 -10.65
C GLU A 327 12.84 20.25 -11.91
N GLY A 328 13.00 19.56 -13.04
CA GLY A 328 13.37 20.15 -14.33
C GLY A 328 14.89 20.29 -14.54
N LEU A 329 15.69 20.13 -13.49
CA LEU A 329 17.15 19.97 -13.59
C LEU A 329 17.53 18.49 -13.48
N ASP A 330 17.06 17.82 -12.42
CA ASP A 330 17.53 16.48 -12.04
C ASP A 330 16.51 15.40 -12.41
N PHE A 331 15.22 15.76 -12.47
CA PHE A 331 14.17 14.83 -12.89
C PHE A 331 12.92 15.51 -13.47
N THR A 332 12.04 14.71 -14.10
CA THR A 332 10.65 15.08 -14.39
C THR A 332 9.67 14.13 -13.73
N ALA A 333 8.75 14.68 -12.94
CA ALA A 333 7.52 14.02 -12.50
C ALA A 333 6.29 14.97 -12.50
N GLY A 334 6.49 16.28 -12.32
CA GLY A 334 5.43 17.27 -12.26
C GLY A 334 4.84 17.41 -10.87
N SER A 335 4.29 18.58 -10.55
CA SER A 335 3.06 18.64 -9.77
C SER A 335 1.88 18.59 -10.75
N GLY A 336 0.84 17.81 -10.47
CA GLY A 336 -0.20 17.54 -11.46
C GLY A 336 -1.38 16.73 -10.94
N GLN A 337 -2.06 16.04 -11.85
CA GLN A 337 -3.16 15.13 -11.55
C GLN A 337 -2.94 13.79 -12.23
N VAL A 338 -3.29 12.71 -11.56
CA VAL A 338 -3.33 11.35 -12.08
C VAL A 338 -4.74 10.79 -11.93
N ILE A 339 -5.20 10.04 -12.93
CA ILE A 339 -6.54 9.44 -12.92
C ILE A 339 -6.37 7.93 -12.83
N ILE A 340 -6.90 7.31 -11.78
CA ILE A 340 -7.10 5.87 -11.71
C ILE A 340 -8.40 5.57 -12.47
N PRO A 341 -8.36 4.86 -13.61
CA PRO A 341 -9.58 4.57 -14.37
C PRO A 341 -10.59 3.71 -13.58
N ALA A 342 -11.84 3.68 -14.04
CA ALA A 342 -12.85 2.76 -13.51
C ALA A 342 -12.42 1.30 -13.75
N GLY A 343 -12.54 0.47 -12.72
CA GLY A 343 -12.13 -0.94 -12.72
C GLY A 343 -10.64 -1.16 -12.40
N GLU A 344 -9.81 -0.11 -12.50
CA GLU A 344 -8.38 -0.20 -12.21
C GLU A 344 -8.09 0.04 -10.73
N THR A 345 -7.06 -0.65 -10.25
CA THR A 345 -6.63 -0.56 -8.84
C THR A 345 -5.51 0.45 -8.64
N PHE A 346 -4.89 0.98 -9.69
CA PHE A 346 -3.83 1.98 -9.60
C PHE A 346 -3.65 2.78 -10.88
N ALA A 347 -2.88 3.86 -10.78
CA ALA A 347 -2.31 4.59 -11.89
C ALA A 347 -0.85 4.94 -11.57
N GLU A 348 -0.08 5.27 -12.60
CA GLU A 348 1.35 5.56 -12.46
C GLU A 348 1.66 7.03 -12.76
N ILE A 349 2.59 7.58 -11.99
CA ILE A 349 3.22 8.88 -12.21
C ILE A 349 4.66 8.59 -12.60
N PRO A 350 5.05 8.82 -13.87
CA PRO A 350 6.41 8.56 -14.31
C PRO A 350 7.40 9.55 -13.69
N LEU A 351 8.55 9.03 -13.26
CA LEU A 351 9.73 9.79 -12.88
C LEU A 351 10.88 9.44 -13.82
N VAL A 352 11.39 10.44 -14.52
CA VAL A 352 12.59 10.32 -15.36
C VAL A 352 13.69 11.13 -14.68
N ALA A 353 14.77 10.48 -14.24
CA ALA A 353 15.97 11.17 -13.75
C ALA A 353 16.90 11.52 -14.92
N PHE A 354 17.33 12.77 -14.99
CA PHE A 354 18.18 13.28 -16.06
C PHE A 354 19.65 13.02 -15.75
N ALA A 355 20.43 12.62 -16.75
CA ALA A 355 21.89 12.69 -16.65
C ALA A 355 22.34 14.07 -17.10
N ASP A 356 22.74 14.92 -16.17
CA ASP A 356 23.15 16.29 -16.44
C ASP A 356 24.68 16.44 -16.59
N GLY A 357 25.43 15.40 -16.17
CA GLY A 357 26.88 15.29 -16.25
C GLY A 357 27.63 15.96 -15.10
N VAL A 358 26.94 16.35 -14.04
CA VAL A 358 27.49 16.80 -12.77
C VAL A 358 27.54 15.61 -11.81
N THR A 359 28.35 15.71 -10.75
CA THR A 359 28.34 14.73 -9.66
C THR A 359 27.99 15.49 -8.39
N GLU A 360 26.78 15.27 -7.92
CA GLU A 360 26.08 15.96 -6.84
C GLU A 360 25.89 15.03 -5.63
N GLY A 361 26.02 13.72 -5.86
CA GLY A 361 25.85 12.67 -4.87
C GLY A 361 24.38 12.33 -4.68
N ARG A 362 24.08 11.50 -3.67
CA ARG A 362 22.71 11.05 -3.43
C ARG A 362 21.77 12.20 -3.08
N GLU A 363 20.69 12.33 -3.84
CA GLU A 363 19.62 13.30 -3.63
C GLU A 363 18.29 12.61 -3.35
N ASN A 364 17.33 13.32 -2.75
CA ASN A 364 15.98 12.82 -2.54
C ASN A 364 14.89 13.61 -3.29
N VAL A 365 13.83 12.91 -3.65
CA VAL A 365 12.59 13.44 -4.22
C VAL A 365 11.43 13.03 -3.31
N TRP A 366 10.68 14.01 -2.83
CA TRP A 366 9.44 13.80 -2.09
C TRP A 366 8.23 14.03 -2.99
N LEU A 367 7.35 13.04 -3.09
CA LEU A 367 6.05 13.18 -3.75
C LEU A 367 4.95 13.13 -2.70
N TYR A 368 4.09 14.15 -2.69
CA TYR A 368 2.91 14.24 -1.84
C TYR A 368 1.65 14.09 -2.67
N LEU A 369 0.67 13.31 -2.18
CA LEU A 369 -0.68 13.42 -2.69
C LEU A 369 -1.25 14.77 -2.23
N ASP A 370 -1.49 15.66 -3.20
CA ASP A 370 -1.94 17.03 -2.98
C ASP A 370 -3.45 17.08 -3.05
N ILE A 371 -4.11 16.50 -2.06
CA ILE A 371 -5.56 16.61 -1.93
C ILE A 371 -5.82 17.50 -0.70
N PRO A 372 -6.13 18.79 -0.88
CA PRO A 372 -6.10 19.79 0.20
C PRO A 372 -7.07 19.54 1.38
N CYS A 373 -7.96 18.55 1.25
CA CYS A 373 -8.97 18.14 2.23
C CYS A 373 -9.09 16.61 2.36
N ALA A 374 -8.14 15.84 1.82
CA ALA A 374 -8.31 14.40 1.80
C ALA A 374 -8.27 13.76 3.17
N CYS A 375 -9.14 12.77 3.25
CA CYS A 375 -9.22 11.66 4.18
C CYS A 375 -7.95 10.85 4.36
N TYR A 376 -7.03 10.98 3.42
CA TYR A 376 -5.79 10.24 3.36
C TYR A 376 -4.78 11.14 2.69
N THR A 377 -3.67 11.37 3.36
CA THR A 377 -2.55 12.04 2.72
C THR A 377 -1.36 11.11 2.83
N ASP A 378 -0.74 10.86 1.69
CA ASP A 378 0.41 9.99 1.58
C ASP A 378 1.58 10.78 1.03
N SER A 379 2.76 10.32 1.41
CA SER A 379 4.01 10.83 0.87
C SER A 379 4.98 9.69 0.67
N ILE A 380 5.75 9.78 -0.40
CA ILE A 380 6.82 8.84 -0.66
C ILE A 380 8.12 9.58 -0.93
N GLU A 381 9.21 9.03 -0.42
CA GLU A 381 10.57 9.48 -0.64
C GLU A 381 11.29 8.49 -1.56
N LEU A 382 11.98 9.01 -2.56
CA LEU A 382 12.81 8.27 -3.49
C LEU A 382 14.19 8.93 -3.56
N PHE A 383 15.24 8.16 -3.86
CA PHE A 383 16.60 8.68 -4.02
C PHE A 383 17.06 8.65 -5.47
N ILE A 384 17.79 9.68 -5.89
CA ILE A 384 18.47 9.76 -7.18
C ILE A 384 19.98 9.64 -6.93
N ASP A 385 20.66 8.75 -7.66
CA ASP A 385 22.10 8.50 -7.60
C ASP A 385 22.71 8.57 -9.02
N GLU A 386 23.99 8.96 -9.15
CA GLU A 386 24.71 8.89 -10.42
C GLU A 386 25.35 7.50 -10.63
N PRO A 387 25.25 6.92 -11.84
CA PRO A 387 25.87 5.62 -12.12
C PRO A 387 27.40 5.72 -12.20
N GLU A 388 28.11 4.77 -11.57
CA GLU A 388 29.56 4.64 -11.76
C GLU A 388 29.90 4.31 -13.23
N PRO A 389 31.03 4.77 -13.79
CA PRO A 389 31.37 4.50 -15.19
C PRO A 389 31.55 3.00 -15.50
N LEU A 390 30.92 2.50 -16.57
CA LEU A 390 31.14 1.13 -17.09
C LEU A 390 32.56 0.91 -17.61
N ILE A 391 33.23 -0.14 -17.13
CA ILE A 391 34.58 -0.57 -17.51
C ILE A 391 34.53 -1.99 -18.09
N VAL A 392 35.16 -2.17 -19.26
CA VAL A 392 35.30 -3.48 -19.94
C VAL A 392 36.76 -3.74 -20.33
N GLY A 393 37.30 -4.88 -19.92
CA GLY A 393 38.61 -5.42 -20.31
C GLY A 393 38.48 -6.62 -21.26
N LEU A 394 39.35 -6.71 -22.28
CA LEU A 394 39.42 -7.83 -23.22
C LEU A 394 40.82 -7.93 -23.84
N ASP A 395 41.47 -9.10 -23.75
CA ASP A 395 42.86 -9.33 -24.19
C ASP A 395 43.00 -9.87 -25.63
N GLU A 396 44.18 -9.74 -26.25
CA GLU A 396 44.50 -10.25 -27.60
C GLU A 396 44.42 -11.78 -27.71
N ALA A 397 44.03 -12.30 -28.88
CA ALA A 397 43.85 -13.74 -29.11
C ALA A 397 44.86 -14.34 -30.11
N TYR A 398 45.61 -15.35 -29.68
CA TYR A 398 46.52 -16.14 -30.52
C TYR A 398 45.87 -17.50 -30.86
N TYR A 399 45.96 -17.98 -32.10
CA TYR A 399 45.29 -19.22 -32.51
C TYR A 399 46.13 -20.14 -33.41
N CYS A 400 45.89 -21.45 -33.26
CA CYS A 400 46.39 -22.51 -34.13
C CYS A 400 45.54 -22.53 -35.41
N PRO A 401 46.11 -22.69 -36.62
CA PRO A 401 45.32 -22.68 -37.86
C PRO A 401 44.15 -23.69 -37.93
N ASN A 402 44.10 -24.69 -37.05
CA ASN A 402 43.12 -25.78 -37.06
C ASN A 402 42.41 -26.07 -35.71
N GLU A 403 42.45 -25.18 -34.69
CA GLU A 403 41.86 -25.44 -33.34
C GLU A 403 41.02 -24.28 -32.77
N THR A 404 39.97 -24.58 -31.99
CA THR A 404 38.99 -23.61 -31.44
C THR A 404 39.54 -22.74 -30.30
N ALA A 405 39.04 -21.50 -30.14
CA ALA A 405 39.46 -20.53 -29.11
C ALA A 405 38.27 -19.98 -28.28
N VAL A 406 38.49 -19.66 -26.99
CA VAL A 406 37.50 -19.07 -26.04
C VAL A 406 37.85 -17.61 -25.73
N LEU A 407 36.87 -16.74 -25.57
CA LEU A 407 37.06 -15.32 -25.17
C LEU A 407 36.48 -15.06 -23.77
N ASN A 408 37.20 -14.33 -22.90
CA ASN A 408 36.79 -14.04 -21.51
C ASN A 408 36.96 -12.54 -21.17
N PRO A 409 35.89 -11.72 -21.18
CA PRO A 409 35.93 -10.30 -20.83
C PRO A 409 35.80 -10.03 -19.30
N GLU A 410 36.44 -8.97 -18.81
CA GLU A 410 36.29 -8.46 -17.43
C GLU A 410 35.38 -7.22 -17.43
N VAL A 411 34.31 -7.20 -16.62
CA VAL A 411 33.33 -6.08 -16.57
C VAL A 411 33.14 -5.58 -15.13
N SER A 412 33.20 -4.25 -14.92
CA SER A 412 32.96 -3.58 -13.63
C SER A 412 32.37 -2.17 -13.82
N GLY A 413 31.79 -1.57 -12.76
CA GLY A 413 31.06 -0.29 -12.85
C GLY A 413 29.76 -0.39 -13.68
N GLY A 414 29.09 0.73 -13.95
CA GLY A 414 27.79 0.76 -14.63
C GLY A 414 26.63 0.26 -13.76
N ALA A 415 25.41 0.32 -14.32
CA ALA A 415 24.20 -0.15 -13.64
C ALA A 415 23.83 -1.58 -14.08
N PRO A 416 23.80 -2.58 -13.18
CA PRO A 416 23.39 -3.95 -13.54
C PRO A 416 21.89 -4.04 -13.88
N PRO A 417 21.44 -5.02 -14.70
CA PRO A 417 22.21 -6.08 -15.37
C PRO A 417 22.90 -5.65 -16.70
N TYR A 418 23.83 -6.46 -17.22
CA TYR A 418 24.60 -6.20 -18.47
C TYR A 418 24.17 -7.09 -19.67
N ASP A 419 24.16 -6.52 -20.88
CA ASP A 419 23.95 -7.21 -22.18
C ASP A 419 25.28 -7.30 -22.97
N TYR A 420 25.58 -8.47 -23.55
CA TYR A 420 26.81 -8.74 -24.31
C TYR A 420 26.49 -8.95 -25.80
N ARG A 421 27.26 -8.33 -26.69
CA ARG A 421 27.14 -8.52 -28.15
C ARG A 421 28.48 -8.64 -28.83
N TRP A 422 28.75 -9.81 -29.40
CA TRP A 422 29.97 -10.08 -30.14
C TRP A 422 29.80 -9.80 -31.64
N SER A 423 30.88 -9.38 -32.32
CA SER A 423 30.91 -9.12 -33.79
C SER A 423 30.48 -10.28 -34.67
N PHE A 424 30.51 -11.51 -34.15
CA PHE A 424 30.05 -12.73 -34.82
C PHE A 424 28.65 -13.17 -34.38
N GLY A 425 27.94 -12.35 -33.60
CA GLY A 425 26.51 -12.51 -33.29
C GLY A 425 26.17 -13.26 -31.99
N SER A 426 27.14 -13.61 -31.15
CA SER A 426 26.87 -14.22 -29.83
C SER A 426 26.44 -13.18 -28.80
N SER A 427 25.61 -13.61 -27.83
CA SER A 427 25.28 -12.88 -26.60
C SER A 427 25.75 -13.57 -25.32
N ASP A 428 26.49 -14.68 -25.46
CA ASP A 428 27.11 -15.37 -24.34
C ASP A 428 28.23 -14.47 -23.76
N PRO A 429 28.31 -14.26 -22.44
CA PRO A 429 29.44 -13.54 -21.84
C PRO A 429 30.80 -14.19 -22.14
N MET A 430 30.86 -15.51 -22.45
CA MET A 430 32.13 -16.23 -22.68
C MET A 430 32.06 -17.21 -23.88
N PRO A 431 32.14 -16.75 -25.14
CA PRO A 431 31.90 -17.56 -26.35
C PRO A 431 33.10 -18.37 -26.86
N GLU A 432 32.82 -19.44 -27.62
CA GLU A 432 33.77 -20.31 -28.33
C GLU A 432 33.77 -20.08 -29.86
N LEU A 433 34.95 -20.11 -30.52
CA LEU A 433 35.15 -19.82 -31.95
C LEU A 433 36.01 -20.88 -32.67
N THR A 434 35.75 -21.15 -33.96
CA THR A 434 36.54 -22.09 -34.81
C THR A 434 37.33 -21.35 -35.91
N PRO A 435 38.64 -21.62 -36.14
CA PRO A 435 39.44 -20.97 -37.20
C PRO A 435 39.00 -21.28 -38.63
N PRO A 436 39.42 -20.46 -39.63
CA PRO A 436 40.29 -19.29 -39.51
C PRO A 436 39.55 -18.10 -38.86
N LEU A 437 40.17 -17.49 -37.84
CA LEU A 437 39.60 -16.34 -37.16
C LEU A 437 39.78 -15.06 -38.00
N PRO A 438 38.82 -14.11 -37.95
CA PRO A 438 39.01 -12.80 -38.54
C PRO A 438 40.17 -12.10 -37.85
N THR A 439 40.92 -11.26 -38.57
CA THR A 439 42.09 -10.54 -38.06
C THR A 439 41.78 -9.62 -36.87
N SER A 440 40.50 -9.33 -36.61
CA SER A 440 40.02 -8.60 -35.44
C SER A 440 38.64 -9.08 -35.00
N ILE A 441 38.38 -9.07 -33.68
CA ILE A 441 37.09 -9.40 -33.06
C ILE A 441 36.64 -8.20 -32.23
N GLN A 442 35.34 -7.86 -32.29
CA GLN A 442 34.74 -6.81 -31.47
C GLN A 442 33.73 -7.37 -30.45
N LEU A 443 33.70 -6.77 -29.27
CA LEU A 443 32.73 -6.97 -28.18
C LEU A 443 32.09 -5.62 -27.84
N ARG A 444 30.77 -5.61 -27.71
CA ARG A 444 30.00 -4.52 -27.11
C ARG A 444 29.35 -5.02 -25.82
N VAL A 445 29.55 -4.32 -24.72
CA VAL A 445 28.81 -4.52 -23.46
C VAL A 445 27.93 -3.30 -23.23
N THR A 446 26.68 -3.54 -22.85
CA THR A 446 25.69 -2.48 -22.54
C THR A 446 25.16 -2.70 -21.13
N ASP A 447 25.13 -1.68 -20.29
CA ASP A 447 24.50 -1.75 -18.95
C ASP A 447 22.99 -1.45 -18.99
N ALA A 448 22.32 -1.50 -17.85
CA ALA A 448 20.87 -1.25 -17.74
C ALA A 448 20.47 0.18 -18.09
N CYS A 449 21.41 1.13 -17.98
CA CYS A 449 21.23 2.54 -18.34
C CYS A 449 21.56 2.82 -19.81
N GLY A 450 21.98 1.79 -20.57
CA GLY A 450 22.33 1.92 -21.98
C GLY A 450 23.75 2.44 -22.23
N GLN A 451 24.60 2.55 -21.21
CA GLN A 451 26.01 2.86 -21.39
C GLN A 451 26.66 1.70 -22.14
N MET A 452 27.30 2.01 -23.27
CA MET A 452 27.93 1.02 -24.15
C MET A 452 29.44 1.20 -24.19
N ILE A 453 30.17 0.09 -24.00
CA ILE A 453 31.61 0.05 -24.24
C ILE A 453 31.92 -0.98 -25.32
N ASP A 454 32.56 -0.50 -26.38
CA ASP A 454 33.13 -1.33 -27.44
C ASP A 454 34.60 -1.65 -27.14
N ARG A 455 34.98 -2.91 -27.38
CA ARG A 455 36.36 -3.39 -27.38
C ARG A 455 36.64 -4.13 -28.67
N SER A 456 37.83 -3.91 -29.22
CA SER A 456 38.32 -4.60 -30.42
C SER A 456 39.70 -5.15 -30.14
N ILE A 457 39.89 -6.43 -30.41
CA ILE A 457 41.17 -7.12 -30.26
C ILE A 457 41.65 -7.64 -31.61
N ALA A 458 42.97 -7.79 -31.78
CA ALA A 458 43.56 -8.43 -32.95
C ALA A 458 43.68 -9.95 -32.76
N THR A 459 43.74 -10.70 -33.85
CA THR A 459 44.01 -12.14 -33.84
C THR A 459 45.27 -12.51 -34.63
N PHE A 460 46.06 -13.46 -34.12
CA PHE A 460 47.35 -13.86 -34.71
C PHE A 460 47.48 -15.38 -34.92
N SER A 461 47.97 -15.80 -36.09
CA SER A 461 48.28 -17.21 -36.43
C SER A 461 49.76 -17.53 -36.17
N SER A 462 50.07 -18.68 -35.56
CA SER A 462 51.45 -19.10 -35.20
C SER A 462 52.02 -20.26 -36.04
N VAL A 463 53.33 -20.52 -35.91
CA VAL A 463 54.05 -21.67 -36.51
C VAL A 463 54.09 -22.82 -35.50
N PRO A 464 53.91 -24.09 -35.93
CA PRO A 464 53.85 -25.20 -34.98
C PRO A 464 55.21 -25.58 -34.34
N PRO A 465 55.22 -26.06 -33.07
CA PRO A 465 56.44 -26.40 -32.31
C PRO A 465 57.05 -27.77 -32.68
N ALA A 466 58.23 -28.14 -32.13
CA ALA A 466 58.95 -29.42 -32.35
C ALA A 466 59.75 -29.95 -31.13
N LEU A 467 60.06 -31.26 -31.08
CA LEU A 467 60.69 -31.99 -29.94
C LEU A 467 61.79 -32.99 -30.36
N SER A 468 62.80 -33.21 -29.50
CA SER A 468 63.83 -34.28 -29.58
C SER A 468 64.21 -34.89 -28.19
N LEU A 469 64.56 -36.19 -28.12
CA LEU A 469 64.89 -36.95 -26.88
C LEU A 469 66.30 -37.60 -26.84
N PRO A 470 67.17 -37.28 -25.85
CA PRO A 470 68.45 -37.97 -25.62
C PRO A 470 68.37 -39.25 -24.73
N PRO A 471 69.36 -40.18 -24.78
CA PRO A 471 69.39 -41.42 -23.96
C PRO A 471 69.57 -41.23 -22.43
N GLN A 472 68.89 -42.02 -21.58
CA GLN A 472 68.87 -41.91 -20.08
C GLN A 472 68.37 -43.18 -19.32
N ASN A 473 68.64 -43.33 -18.00
CA ASN A 473 68.24 -44.47 -17.12
C ASN A 473 67.57 -43.98 -15.80
N LEU A 474 66.42 -44.55 -15.37
CA LEU A 474 65.52 -43.96 -14.36
C LEU A 474 64.81 -45.00 -13.41
N ILE A 475 65.34 -45.24 -12.19
CA ILE A 475 64.76 -46.12 -11.13
C ILE A 475 64.72 -45.38 -9.76
N GLY A 476 63.60 -45.41 -9.01
CA GLY A 476 63.50 -44.72 -7.70
C GLY A 476 62.19 -44.93 -6.90
N CYS A 477 62.05 -44.31 -5.72
CA CYS A 477 60.73 -44.18 -5.06
C CYS A 477 59.89 -43.15 -5.82
N ARG A 478 58.57 -43.34 -5.89
CA ARG A 478 57.67 -42.40 -6.59
C ARG A 478 57.70 -40.96 -6.04
N ASN A 479 58.11 -40.79 -4.77
CA ASN A 479 58.15 -39.49 -4.10
C ASN A 479 59.54 -38.85 -4.08
N GLU A 480 60.51 -39.40 -4.82
CA GLU A 480 61.84 -38.82 -4.98
C GLU A 480 61.99 -38.20 -6.37
N ALA A 481 62.61 -37.02 -6.46
CA ALA A 481 62.72 -36.29 -7.72
C ALA A 481 63.62 -37.03 -8.73
N GLN A 482 63.03 -37.37 -9.87
CA GLN A 482 63.72 -37.91 -11.05
C GLN A 482 63.45 -36.97 -12.24
N SER A 483 64.21 -37.05 -13.33
CA SER A 483 63.97 -36.18 -14.50
C SER A 483 64.35 -36.82 -15.84
N ILE A 484 63.48 -36.64 -16.83
CA ILE A 484 63.70 -36.87 -18.26
C ILE A 484 64.37 -35.61 -18.85
N THR A 485 65.36 -35.75 -19.73
CA THR A 485 65.89 -34.61 -20.51
C THR A 485 65.20 -34.53 -21.88
N VAL A 486 64.84 -33.33 -22.36
CA VAL A 486 64.19 -33.05 -23.68
C VAL A 486 64.83 -31.84 -24.39
N ASP A 487 64.63 -31.68 -25.70
CA ASP A 487 65.07 -30.51 -26.48
C ASP A 487 63.92 -29.96 -27.34
N LEU A 488 63.59 -28.67 -27.21
CA LEU A 488 62.32 -28.07 -27.67
C LEU A 488 62.55 -26.89 -28.63
N GLN A 489 61.70 -26.78 -29.67
CA GLN A 489 61.68 -25.64 -30.60
C GLN A 489 60.24 -25.09 -30.73
N GLY A 490 60.08 -23.77 -30.79
CA GLY A 490 58.76 -23.11 -30.82
C GLY A 490 58.73 -21.81 -30.00
N ASN A 491 57.55 -21.18 -29.90
CA ASN A 491 57.34 -19.94 -29.14
C ASN A 491 57.03 -20.25 -27.68
N ALA A 492 58.03 -20.06 -26.81
CA ALA A 492 57.86 -20.40 -25.40
C ALA A 492 56.75 -19.56 -24.69
N PRO A 493 56.01 -20.14 -23.72
CA PRO A 493 56.15 -21.49 -23.20
C PRO A 493 55.66 -22.59 -24.15
N ILE A 494 56.30 -23.76 -24.08
CA ILE A 494 56.00 -24.96 -24.89
C ILE A 494 55.48 -26.06 -23.97
N THR A 495 54.29 -26.58 -24.26
CA THR A 495 53.61 -27.67 -23.57
C THR A 495 53.74 -28.99 -24.33
N LEU A 496 54.40 -30.00 -23.79
CA LEU A 496 54.34 -31.36 -24.32
C LEU A 496 53.07 -32.05 -23.87
N THR A 497 52.54 -32.97 -24.66
CA THR A 497 51.54 -33.96 -24.26
C THR A 497 52.11 -35.35 -24.49
N TYR A 498 52.02 -36.24 -23.52
CA TYR A 498 52.55 -37.59 -23.53
C TYR A 498 51.56 -38.57 -22.92
N THR A 499 51.77 -39.86 -23.13
CA THR A 499 51.03 -40.95 -22.52
C THR A 499 51.99 -41.77 -21.69
N LEU A 500 51.56 -42.23 -20.53
CA LEU A 500 52.37 -43.10 -19.66
C LEU A 500 51.77 -44.51 -19.67
N ASN A 501 52.57 -45.55 -19.96
CA ASN A 501 52.14 -46.95 -20.08
C ASN A 501 50.96 -47.15 -21.05
N ASN A 502 50.93 -46.42 -22.17
CA ASN A 502 49.78 -46.37 -23.10
C ASN A 502 48.46 -45.88 -22.45
N GLY A 503 48.57 -45.13 -21.36
CA GLY A 503 47.46 -44.49 -20.66
C GLY A 503 46.99 -43.18 -21.33
N PRO A 504 46.22 -42.34 -20.62
CA PRO A 504 45.72 -41.08 -21.15
C PRO A 504 46.83 -40.09 -21.47
N ALA A 505 46.53 -39.17 -22.39
CA ALA A 505 47.40 -38.08 -22.80
C ALA A 505 47.50 -37.02 -21.68
N GLU A 506 48.69 -36.48 -21.46
CA GLU A 506 49.08 -35.82 -20.22
C GLU A 506 50.14 -34.76 -20.51
N THR A 507 50.17 -33.58 -19.87
CA THR A 507 51.00 -32.45 -20.36
C THR A 507 52.10 -31.94 -19.43
N ILE A 508 53.13 -31.29 -20.00
CA ILE A 508 54.13 -30.52 -19.25
C ILE A 508 54.60 -29.30 -20.04
N SER A 509 54.62 -28.12 -19.41
CA SER A 509 55.04 -26.85 -20.02
C SER A 509 56.42 -26.38 -19.59
N PHE A 510 57.17 -25.83 -20.54
CA PHE A 510 58.49 -25.27 -20.35
C PHE A 510 58.46 -23.78 -20.67
N ALA A 511 59.01 -22.95 -19.79
CA ALA A 511 59.00 -21.49 -19.95
C ALA A 511 59.91 -21.00 -21.10
N ASP A 512 60.93 -21.79 -21.44
CA ASP A 512 61.93 -21.50 -22.46
C ASP A 512 62.03 -22.66 -23.47
N ASN A 513 62.59 -22.37 -24.64
CA ASN A 513 62.94 -23.37 -25.65
C ASN A 513 64.36 -23.94 -25.43
N GLY A 514 64.82 -24.85 -26.31
CA GLY A 514 66.10 -25.54 -26.18
C GLY A 514 66.07 -26.73 -25.21
N ARG A 515 67.24 -27.09 -24.65
CA ARG A 515 67.39 -28.28 -23.81
C ARG A 515 66.85 -28.08 -22.40
N GLN A 516 65.84 -28.86 -22.03
CA GLN A 516 65.12 -28.77 -20.77
C GLN A 516 65.21 -30.06 -19.95
N ALA A 517 65.10 -29.92 -18.62
CA ALA A 517 64.93 -31.03 -17.70
C ALA A 517 63.44 -31.12 -17.31
N TRP A 518 62.82 -32.22 -17.67
CA TRP A 518 61.46 -32.59 -17.34
C TRP A 518 61.46 -33.44 -16.06
N PRO A 519 61.09 -32.90 -14.90
CA PRO A 519 60.96 -33.69 -13.68
C PRO A 519 59.82 -34.72 -13.81
N ILE A 520 60.10 -35.98 -13.46
CA ILE A 520 59.13 -37.06 -13.43
C ILE A 520 58.94 -37.63 -12.03
N ASP A 521 57.68 -37.97 -11.75
CA ASP A 521 57.19 -38.49 -10.48
C ASP A 521 56.51 -39.86 -10.62
N ARG A 522 56.42 -40.41 -11.84
CA ARG A 522 55.80 -41.72 -12.11
C ARG A 522 56.69 -42.64 -12.92
N GLY A 523 56.66 -43.93 -12.57
CA GLY A 523 57.28 -44.98 -13.36
C GLY A 523 56.34 -45.44 -14.48
N GLY A 524 56.89 -45.71 -15.65
CA GLY A 524 56.20 -46.32 -16.76
C GLY A 524 56.89 -46.04 -18.09
N ASP A 525 56.22 -46.46 -19.17
CA ASP A 525 56.58 -46.14 -20.56
C ASP A 525 55.99 -44.78 -20.94
N TYR A 526 56.77 -43.72 -20.90
CA TYR A 526 56.39 -42.41 -21.42
C TYR A 526 56.44 -42.46 -22.94
N ARG A 527 55.39 -41.99 -23.60
CA ARG A 527 55.28 -41.80 -25.05
C ARG A 527 54.75 -40.40 -25.32
N ILE A 528 55.57 -39.47 -25.78
CA ILE A 528 55.13 -38.12 -26.15
C ILE A 528 54.29 -38.18 -27.43
N VAL A 529 53.11 -37.59 -27.37
CA VAL A 529 52.03 -37.63 -28.37
C VAL A 529 51.80 -36.29 -29.03
N THR A 530 51.90 -35.16 -28.32
CA THR A 530 51.85 -33.83 -28.93
C THR A 530 52.86 -32.85 -28.32
N VAL A 531 53.12 -31.76 -29.02
CA VAL A 531 53.89 -30.59 -28.58
C VAL A 531 53.03 -29.38 -28.92
N GLU A 532 52.80 -28.51 -27.97
CA GLU A 532 51.98 -27.31 -28.01
C GLU A 532 52.84 -26.12 -27.61
N ASP A 533 52.59 -24.94 -28.15
CA ASP A 533 53.19 -23.69 -27.69
C ASP A 533 52.10 -22.66 -27.41
N ARG A 534 52.41 -21.36 -27.24
CA ARG A 534 51.38 -20.33 -27.00
C ARG A 534 50.25 -20.28 -28.03
N ALA A 535 50.40 -20.94 -29.17
CA ALA A 535 49.48 -20.76 -30.28
C ALA A 535 49.37 -21.94 -31.26
N CYS A 536 50.03 -23.09 -31.06
CA CYS A 536 49.95 -24.26 -31.95
C CYS A 536 50.20 -25.59 -31.22
N GLN A 537 49.35 -26.60 -31.42
CA GLN A 537 49.59 -28.00 -31.02
C GLN A 537 49.85 -28.93 -32.23
N ILE A 538 50.85 -29.81 -32.14
CA ILE A 538 51.21 -30.83 -33.15
C ILE A 538 51.39 -32.21 -32.56
N SER A 539 51.18 -33.28 -33.33
CA SER A 539 51.47 -34.65 -32.89
C SER A 539 52.92 -35.10 -33.13
N VAL A 540 53.47 -35.85 -32.18
CA VAL A 540 54.79 -36.50 -32.18
C VAL A 540 54.68 -37.96 -31.68
N ASP A 541 55.72 -38.79 -31.84
CA ASP A 541 55.71 -40.21 -31.41
C ASP A 541 57.07 -40.66 -30.85
N GLU A 542 57.44 -40.13 -29.68
CA GLU A 542 58.73 -40.37 -29.00
C GLU A 542 58.53 -41.16 -27.70
N SER A 543 59.43 -42.07 -27.25
CA SER A 543 59.18 -42.88 -26.03
C SER A 543 60.40 -43.26 -25.15
N LEU A 544 60.18 -43.48 -23.84
CA LEU A 544 61.18 -43.95 -22.84
C LEU A 544 60.54 -44.65 -21.61
N ARG A 545 61.30 -45.44 -20.84
CA ARG A 545 60.85 -46.18 -19.63
C ARG A 545 61.47 -45.64 -18.31
N ALA A 546 60.66 -45.54 -17.25
CA ALA A 546 61.10 -45.32 -15.86
C ALA A 546 60.42 -46.33 -14.89
N ASP A 547 61.05 -46.76 -13.78
CA ASP A 547 60.46 -47.73 -12.85
C ASP A 547 60.43 -47.23 -11.39
N PHE A 548 59.24 -46.90 -10.86
CA PHE A 548 59.05 -46.31 -9.52
C PHE A 548 58.19 -47.18 -8.57
N PHE A 549 58.47 -47.12 -7.27
CA PHE A 549 57.75 -47.84 -6.21
C PHE A 549 57.04 -46.89 -5.22
N GLN A 550 55.81 -47.20 -4.80
CA GLN A 550 55.05 -46.46 -3.77
C GLN A 550 53.91 -47.32 -3.19
N PRO A 551 53.67 -47.30 -1.86
CA PRO A 551 52.38 -47.69 -1.30
C PRO A 551 51.25 -46.84 -1.92
N ALA A 552 50.05 -47.39 -2.08
CA ALA A 552 48.90 -46.61 -2.59
C ALA A 552 47.77 -46.64 -1.58
N ILE A 553 47.46 -45.49 -0.98
CA ILE A 553 46.37 -45.30 -0.02
C ILE A 553 45.10 -44.86 -0.77
N ASN A 554 44.01 -45.59 -0.57
CA ASN A 554 42.68 -45.32 -1.12
C ASN A 554 41.69 -45.02 0.03
N PRO A 555 41.50 -43.75 0.39
CA PRO A 555 40.54 -43.33 1.42
C PRO A 555 39.11 -43.25 0.86
N ARG A 556 38.13 -43.57 1.70
CA ARG A 556 36.70 -43.33 1.52
C ARG A 556 36.22 -42.47 2.67
N LEU A 557 35.64 -41.32 2.32
CA LEU A 557 35.16 -40.30 3.24
C LEU A 557 33.64 -40.35 3.34
N VAL A 558 33.11 -40.14 4.53
CA VAL A 558 31.71 -39.79 4.78
C VAL A 558 31.74 -38.48 5.56
N ASN A 559 31.23 -37.41 4.95
CA ASN A 559 31.10 -36.11 5.62
C ASN A 559 30.08 -36.18 6.76
N PRO A 560 30.19 -35.30 7.75
CA PRO A 560 29.14 -35.12 8.75
C PRO A 560 27.77 -34.88 8.10
N SER A 561 26.71 -35.39 8.73
CA SER A 561 25.34 -35.26 8.19
C SER A 561 24.80 -33.84 8.28
N CYS A 562 25.22 -33.09 9.31
CA CYS A 562 24.88 -31.70 9.55
C CYS A 562 26.10 -30.89 9.98
N ALA A 563 26.02 -29.57 9.82
CA ALA A 563 27.06 -28.66 10.28
C ALA A 563 27.38 -28.87 11.78
N ASN A 564 28.67 -28.90 12.12
CA ASN A 564 29.19 -29.11 13.47
C ASN A 564 28.88 -30.48 14.12
N LEU A 565 28.39 -31.47 13.37
CA LEU A 565 28.26 -32.84 13.89
C LEU A 565 29.56 -33.64 13.74
N ASN A 566 29.71 -34.62 14.63
CA ASN A 566 30.85 -35.51 14.69
C ASN A 566 30.46 -36.92 14.25
N ASP A 567 29.71 -37.07 13.16
CA ASP A 567 29.27 -38.37 12.63
C ASP A 567 29.92 -38.72 11.29
N GLY A 568 30.91 -37.92 10.86
CA GLY A 568 31.75 -38.24 9.72
C GLY A 568 32.63 -39.46 9.97
N SER A 569 33.12 -40.08 8.89
CA SER A 569 34.05 -41.20 8.97
C SER A 569 35.06 -41.23 7.83
N ILE A 570 36.23 -41.82 8.12
CA ILE A 570 37.32 -42.05 7.19
C ILE A 570 37.66 -43.54 7.24
N SER A 571 37.52 -44.23 6.12
CA SER A 571 37.96 -45.63 5.95
C SER A 571 38.99 -45.72 4.85
N VAL A 572 40.02 -46.53 5.03
CA VAL A 572 41.19 -46.56 4.14
C VAL A 572 41.49 -48.00 3.72
N THR A 573 41.80 -48.17 2.44
CA THR A 573 42.41 -49.41 1.92
C THR A 573 43.75 -49.08 1.29
N HIS A 574 44.68 -50.03 1.18
CA HIS A 574 45.93 -49.80 0.46
C HIS A 574 46.40 -51.01 -0.34
N LEU A 575 47.23 -50.78 -1.36
CA LEU A 575 47.87 -51.83 -2.16
C LEU A 575 49.18 -52.29 -1.51
N PRO A 576 49.46 -53.61 -1.45
CA PRO A 576 50.66 -54.13 -0.82
C PRO A 576 51.92 -53.84 -1.67
N THR A 577 52.91 -53.18 -1.07
CA THR A 577 54.31 -53.14 -1.54
C THR A 577 55.19 -54.06 -0.68
N VAL A 578 56.40 -53.66 -0.29
CA VAL A 578 57.34 -54.51 0.46
C VAL A 578 57.08 -54.38 1.97
N PRO A 579 56.55 -55.42 2.66
CA PRO A 579 56.31 -55.36 4.11
C PRO A 579 57.62 -55.39 4.92
N PRO A 580 57.66 -54.86 6.17
CA PRO A 580 56.56 -54.36 7.00
C PRO A 580 56.11 -52.91 6.71
N TYR A 581 54.88 -52.55 7.11
CA TYR A 581 54.31 -51.20 6.98
C TYR A 581 54.22 -50.44 8.31
N ARG A 582 54.34 -49.11 8.26
CA ARG A 582 54.16 -48.18 9.40
C ARG A 582 53.07 -47.14 9.08
N TYR A 583 52.12 -46.94 10.00
CA TYR A 583 51.01 -45.98 9.87
C TYR A 583 51.19 -44.81 10.83
N GLU A 584 51.03 -43.58 10.34
CA GLU A 584 51.07 -42.35 11.14
C GLU A 584 49.85 -41.49 10.80
N TRP A 585 48.99 -41.24 11.79
CA TRP A 585 47.84 -40.34 11.67
C TRP A 585 48.15 -38.97 12.25
N SER A 586 47.62 -37.92 11.61
CA SER A 586 47.54 -36.55 12.15
C SER A 586 46.06 -36.14 12.28
N GLY A 587 45.71 -35.53 13.41
CA GLY A 587 44.34 -35.12 13.76
C GLY A 587 43.51 -36.16 14.52
N VAL A 588 43.97 -37.42 14.59
CA VAL A 588 43.34 -38.54 15.32
C VAL A 588 44.39 -39.54 15.83
N THR A 589 44.07 -40.39 16.82
CA THR A 589 44.97 -41.42 17.36
C THR A 589 44.45 -42.89 17.30
N PRO A 590 44.05 -43.43 16.13
CA PRO A 590 43.68 -44.83 15.99
C PRO A 590 44.86 -45.71 15.53
N ASN A 591 44.80 -47.01 15.82
CA ASN A 591 45.80 -48.02 15.40
C ASN A 591 45.34 -48.84 14.17
N GLY A 592 44.55 -48.25 13.27
CA GLY A 592 43.94 -48.97 12.15
C GLY A 592 43.63 -48.11 10.92
N LEU A 593 42.93 -48.72 9.96
CA LEU A 593 42.58 -48.11 8.68
C LEU A 593 41.19 -47.46 8.66
N THR A 594 40.42 -47.52 9.76
CA THR A 594 39.09 -46.90 9.87
C THR A 594 39.02 -46.02 11.11
N VAL A 595 38.42 -44.84 10.95
CA VAL A 595 38.22 -43.85 12.00
C VAL A 595 36.80 -43.28 11.85
N GLU A 596 36.03 -43.31 12.93
CA GLU A 596 34.63 -42.87 12.97
C GLU A 596 34.46 -41.74 14.00
N ASN A 597 33.29 -41.11 13.99
CA ASN A 597 32.91 -39.99 14.85
C ASN A 597 33.76 -38.73 14.65
N LEU A 598 33.98 -38.35 13.39
CA LEU A 598 34.85 -37.25 13.02
C LEU A 598 34.05 -35.98 12.69
N PRO A 599 34.41 -34.81 13.26
CA PRO A 599 33.94 -33.51 12.76
C PRO A 599 34.48 -33.22 11.34
N ALA A 600 33.93 -32.19 10.71
CA ALA A 600 34.61 -31.51 9.61
C ALA A 600 36.01 -31.06 10.04
N GLY A 601 36.99 -31.22 9.16
CA GLY A 601 38.38 -30.98 9.53
C GLY A 601 39.38 -31.58 8.55
N ASN A 602 40.65 -31.24 8.77
CA ASN A 602 41.78 -31.75 8.02
C ASN A 602 42.48 -32.86 8.81
N TYR A 603 42.52 -34.04 8.22
CA TYR A 603 43.22 -35.20 8.73
C TYR A 603 44.35 -35.58 7.77
N SER A 604 45.38 -36.26 8.26
CA SER A 604 46.33 -36.92 7.36
C SER A 604 46.67 -38.32 7.83
N LEU A 605 46.92 -39.20 6.86
CA LEU A 605 47.46 -40.54 7.08
C LEU A 605 48.69 -40.73 6.21
N ARG A 606 49.81 -41.08 6.83
CA ARG A 606 51.02 -41.54 6.16
C ARG A 606 51.23 -43.04 6.35
N VAL A 607 51.54 -43.74 5.27
CA VAL A 607 51.90 -45.17 5.24
C VAL A 607 53.28 -45.33 4.62
N THR A 608 54.21 -46.00 5.30
CA THR A 608 55.59 -46.23 4.82
C THR A 608 55.89 -47.73 4.72
N ASP A 609 56.57 -48.15 3.65
CA ASP A 609 57.01 -49.53 3.40
C ASP A 609 58.49 -49.79 3.75
N ALA A 610 58.97 -51.03 3.50
CA ALA A 610 60.32 -51.45 3.82
C ALA A 610 61.43 -50.89 2.90
N LEU A 611 61.09 -50.38 1.70
CA LEU A 611 62.03 -49.68 0.81
C LEU A 611 62.20 -48.21 1.19
N GLY A 612 61.48 -47.74 2.21
CA GLY A 612 61.45 -46.33 2.61
C GLY A 612 60.51 -45.48 1.77
N CYS A 613 59.82 -46.08 0.79
CA CYS A 613 58.82 -45.38 0.01
C CYS A 613 57.55 -45.21 0.88
N TRP A 614 56.88 -44.07 0.76
CA TRP A 614 55.70 -43.75 1.57
C TRP A 614 54.59 -43.13 0.72
N ASP A 615 53.38 -43.10 1.27
CA ASP A 615 52.26 -42.37 0.71
C ASP A 615 51.59 -41.61 1.84
N GLU A 616 51.18 -40.37 1.59
CA GLU A 616 50.43 -39.55 2.54
C GLU A 616 49.20 -38.98 1.85
N ARG A 617 48.08 -38.99 2.57
CA ARG A 617 46.84 -38.38 2.10
C ARG A 617 46.40 -37.35 3.10
N SER A 618 46.23 -36.11 2.63
CA SER A 618 45.42 -35.10 3.30
C SER A 618 43.95 -35.38 2.99
N LEU A 619 43.14 -35.46 4.04
CA LEU A 619 41.74 -35.84 3.99
C LEU A 619 40.95 -34.69 4.60
N ASN A 620 40.04 -34.09 3.83
CA ASN A 620 39.23 -32.98 4.26
C ASN A 620 37.77 -33.43 4.34
N LEU A 621 37.24 -33.52 5.56
CA LEU A 621 35.80 -33.64 5.78
C LEU A 621 35.21 -32.23 5.79
N ARG A 622 34.12 -32.02 5.06
CA ARG A 622 33.40 -30.74 4.98
C ARG A 622 32.01 -30.90 5.56
N ASP A 623 31.57 -29.89 6.30
CA ASP A 623 30.17 -29.77 6.68
C ASP A 623 29.32 -29.41 5.45
N PRO A 624 28.02 -29.79 5.44
CA PRO A 624 27.06 -29.21 4.52
C PRO A 624 26.83 -27.72 4.83
N ASP A 625 26.26 -26.98 3.88
CA ASP A 625 25.84 -25.60 4.11
C ASP A 625 24.94 -25.52 5.34
N ALA A 626 25.29 -24.64 6.28
CA ALA A 626 24.52 -24.49 7.50
C ALA A 626 23.10 -24.01 7.17
N LEU A 627 22.11 -24.54 7.89
CA LEU A 627 20.77 -23.99 7.87
C LEU A 627 20.78 -22.54 8.35
N THR A 628 20.01 -21.70 7.68
CA THR A 628 19.82 -20.29 8.03
C THR A 628 18.38 -20.04 8.45
N PRO A 629 18.15 -19.12 9.41
CA PRO A 629 16.81 -18.81 9.91
C PRO A 629 15.91 -18.22 8.82
N VAL A 630 14.62 -18.19 9.09
CA VAL A 630 13.66 -17.50 8.21
C VAL A 630 13.87 -16.00 8.36
N LEU A 631 14.09 -15.32 7.23
CA LEU A 631 14.20 -13.87 7.16
C LEU A 631 12.95 -13.32 6.46
N ILE A 632 12.33 -12.33 7.09
CA ILE A 632 11.21 -11.57 6.53
C ILE A 632 11.74 -10.17 6.23
N SER A 633 11.59 -9.72 5.00
CA SER A 633 11.99 -8.39 4.53
C SER A 633 10.81 -7.41 4.51
N CYS A 634 11.11 -6.13 4.34
CA CYS A 634 10.10 -5.11 4.10
C CYS A 634 9.21 -5.44 2.88
N THR A 635 9.80 -6.01 1.83
CA THR A 635 9.04 -6.36 0.61
C THR A 635 8.05 -7.49 0.86
N ASP A 636 8.43 -8.46 1.70
CA ASP A 636 7.55 -9.59 2.03
C ASP A 636 6.30 -9.11 2.79
N VAL A 637 6.48 -8.25 3.80
CA VAL A 637 5.33 -7.73 4.59
C VAL A 637 4.45 -6.76 3.82
N ARG A 638 4.95 -6.13 2.75
CA ARG A 638 4.14 -5.26 1.88
C ARG A 638 3.43 -6.00 0.74
N ARG A 639 3.74 -7.27 0.49
CA ARG A 639 3.18 -8.08 -0.60
C ARG A 639 2.42 -9.30 -0.08
N PRO A 640 1.18 -9.13 0.42
CA PRO A 640 0.36 -10.27 0.79
C PRO A 640 0.04 -11.16 -0.44
N PRO A 641 0.02 -12.49 -0.32
CA PRO A 641 0.25 -13.27 0.90
C PRO A 641 1.75 -13.42 1.26
N LEU A 642 2.05 -13.48 2.56
CA LEU A 642 3.41 -13.64 3.08
C LEU A 642 3.91 -15.08 2.88
N MET A 643 5.00 -15.28 2.14
CA MET A 643 5.54 -16.62 1.84
C MET A 643 7.03 -16.77 2.18
N PRO A 644 7.41 -16.74 3.47
CA PRO A 644 8.81 -16.76 3.86
C PRO A 644 9.38 -18.18 3.84
N SER A 645 10.68 -18.31 3.60
CA SER A 645 11.37 -19.61 3.56
C SER A 645 12.73 -19.55 4.25
N ALA A 646 13.21 -20.71 4.71
CA ALA A 646 14.56 -20.85 5.26
C ALA A 646 15.58 -21.03 4.12
N GLY A 647 16.86 -20.81 4.40
CA GLY A 647 17.95 -21.04 3.44
C GLY A 647 19.01 -22.02 3.95
N GLY A 648 19.95 -22.40 3.09
CA GLY A 648 21.02 -23.36 3.43
C GLY A 648 20.52 -24.80 3.59
N GLY A 649 21.33 -25.71 4.16
CA GLY A 649 20.94 -27.12 4.33
C GLY A 649 20.48 -27.80 3.03
N ARG A 650 19.60 -28.79 3.14
CA ARG A 650 18.99 -29.49 1.98
C ARG A 650 17.46 -29.33 1.97
N PRO A 651 16.86 -28.62 0.98
CA PRO A 651 15.41 -28.55 0.86
C PRO A 651 14.78 -29.92 0.51
N PRO A 652 13.47 -30.14 0.77
CA PRO A 652 12.51 -29.19 1.36
C PRO A 652 12.72 -28.94 2.86
N TYR A 653 12.20 -27.82 3.36
CA TYR A 653 12.22 -27.46 4.77
C TYR A 653 10.89 -27.77 5.44
N GLU A 654 10.95 -28.10 6.73
CA GLU A 654 9.80 -28.25 7.60
C GLU A 654 9.96 -27.34 8.82
N TYR A 655 8.85 -26.80 9.30
CA TYR A 655 8.78 -25.82 10.37
C TYR A 655 7.95 -26.34 11.54
N SER A 656 8.30 -25.96 12.77
CA SER A 656 7.53 -26.31 13.97
C SER A 656 7.56 -25.15 14.96
N ILE A 657 6.41 -24.84 15.56
CA ILE A 657 6.27 -23.80 16.60
C ILE A 657 6.11 -24.38 18.01
N ASP A 658 5.94 -25.69 18.12
CA ASP A 658 5.79 -26.43 19.37
C ASP A 658 6.93 -27.45 19.61
N GLY A 659 7.86 -27.56 18.65
CA GLY A 659 8.97 -28.50 18.65
C GLY A 659 8.59 -29.96 18.37
N ILE A 660 7.31 -30.26 18.19
CA ILE A 660 6.77 -31.62 18.06
C ILE A 660 6.14 -31.83 16.68
N ASN A 661 5.20 -30.97 16.29
CA ASN A 661 4.46 -31.05 15.04
C ASN A 661 5.12 -30.18 13.98
N TYR A 662 5.40 -30.76 12.81
CA TYR A 662 6.05 -30.08 11.70
C TYR A 662 5.08 -29.83 10.55
N PHE A 663 5.22 -28.69 9.88
CA PHE A 663 4.41 -28.25 8.74
C PHE A 663 5.30 -27.68 7.61
N GLY A 664 4.80 -27.66 6.37
CA GLY A 664 5.44 -27.02 5.22
C GLY A 664 5.23 -25.50 5.19
N ALA A 665 5.77 -24.78 4.21
CA ALA A 665 5.66 -23.32 4.15
C ALA A 665 4.21 -22.81 4.14
N GLU A 666 3.27 -23.59 3.59
CA GLU A 666 1.83 -23.28 3.59
C GLU A 666 1.18 -23.23 4.98
N GLY A 667 1.82 -23.80 6.01
CA GLY A 667 1.27 -23.79 7.37
C GLY A 667 1.45 -22.46 8.11
N PHE A 668 2.24 -21.53 7.57
CA PHE A 668 2.43 -20.21 8.16
C PHE A 668 1.13 -19.38 8.24
N ASP A 669 0.20 -19.56 7.29
CA ASP A 669 -1.11 -18.89 7.27
C ASP A 669 -2.01 -19.24 8.48
N GLN A 670 -1.65 -20.27 9.26
CA GLN A 670 -2.38 -20.69 10.46
C GLN A 670 -1.84 -20.03 11.74
N LEU A 671 -0.72 -19.31 11.67
CA LEU A 671 -0.15 -18.62 12.81
C LEU A 671 -0.97 -17.37 13.17
N GLU A 672 -1.01 -17.08 14.46
CA GLU A 672 -1.66 -15.89 15.00
C GLU A 672 -0.76 -14.68 14.75
N VAL A 673 -1.28 -13.70 14.04
CA VAL A 673 -0.61 -12.44 13.73
C VAL A 673 -0.25 -11.68 15.02
N GLY A 674 0.95 -11.09 15.06
CA GLY A 674 1.43 -10.31 16.18
C GLY A 674 2.03 -11.13 17.31
N ARG A 675 2.36 -12.40 17.06
CA ARG A 675 2.88 -13.31 18.08
C ARG A 675 4.31 -13.78 17.78
N TYR A 676 5.09 -13.93 18.84
CA TYR A 676 6.42 -14.54 18.81
C TYR A 676 6.32 -16.06 18.99
N TYR A 677 7.07 -16.79 18.18
CA TYR A 677 7.16 -18.24 18.19
C TYR A 677 8.62 -18.69 18.28
N PRO A 678 8.90 -19.77 19.04
CA PRO A 678 10.18 -20.47 18.95
C PRO A 678 10.15 -21.35 17.70
N LEU A 679 10.52 -20.78 16.56
CA LEU A 679 10.46 -21.47 15.27
C LEU A 679 11.61 -22.45 15.17
N ARG A 680 11.28 -23.73 15.06
CA ARG A 680 12.24 -24.80 14.77
C ARG A 680 12.17 -25.13 13.29
N ILE A 681 13.33 -25.06 12.64
CA ILE A 681 13.46 -25.29 11.20
C ILE A 681 14.24 -26.58 11.02
N ARG A 682 13.76 -27.46 10.15
CA ARG A 682 14.43 -28.72 9.81
C ARG A 682 14.54 -28.90 8.30
N ASP A 683 15.67 -29.40 7.84
CA ASP A 683 15.91 -29.73 6.42
C ASP A 683 15.60 -31.20 6.11
N ALA A 684 15.71 -31.58 4.83
CA ALA A 684 15.50 -32.96 4.37
C ALA A 684 16.54 -33.97 4.90
N SER A 685 17.69 -33.50 5.40
CA SER A 685 18.72 -34.33 6.03
C SER A 685 18.45 -34.57 7.52
N GLY A 686 17.46 -33.88 8.10
CA GLY A 686 17.15 -33.92 9.53
C GLY A 686 17.94 -32.92 10.38
N CYS A 687 18.73 -32.05 9.75
CA CYS A 687 19.43 -30.96 10.43
C CYS A 687 18.43 -29.94 10.92
N ALA A 688 18.60 -29.42 12.14
CA ALA A 688 17.66 -28.47 12.71
C ALA A 688 18.36 -27.29 13.38
N ILE A 689 17.72 -26.12 13.27
CA ILE A 689 18.07 -24.91 14.01
C ILE A 689 16.82 -24.39 14.73
N GLU A 690 17.05 -23.60 15.79
CA GLU A 690 15.98 -22.95 16.55
C GLU A 690 16.13 -21.42 16.42
N GLN A 691 15.00 -20.74 16.25
CA GLN A 691 14.84 -19.30 16.17
C GLN A 691 13.83 -18.89 17.24
N ASP A 692 14.32 -18.54 18.43
CA ASP A 692 13.51 -18.45 19.66
C ASP A 692 12.48 -17.31 19.68
N ASP A 693 12.68 -16.26 18.87
CA ASP A 693 11.83 -15.05 18.81
C ASP A 693 11.34 -14.73 17.38
N PHE A 694 10.82 -15.73 16.66
CA PHE A 694 10.24 -15.50 15.34
C PHE A 694 8.87 -14.79 15.47
N PHE A 695 8.82 -13.50 15.11
CA PHE A 695 7.58 -12.72 15.07
C PHE A 695 6.82 -13.02 13.77
N TRP A 696 5.55 -13.43 13.89
CA TRP A 696 4.65 -13.58 12.75
C TRP A 696 3.89 -12.27 12.50
N PRO A 697 4.20 -11.53 11.41
CA PRO A 697 3.66 -10.21 11.19
C PRO A 697 2.34 -10.22 10.43
N GLU A 698 1.66 -9.08 10.46
CA GLU A 698 0.61 -8.78 9.49
C GLU A 698 1.25 -8.28 8.20
N ALA A 699 0.92 -8.92 7.08
CA ALA A 699 1.34 -8.48 5.76
C ALA A 699 0.31 -7.52 5.18
N THR A 700 0.62 -6.23 5.23
CA THR A 700 -0.20 -5.17 4.67
C THR A 700 0.66 -4.18 3.91
N ARG A 701 0.12 -3.67 2.81
CA ARG A 701 0.75 -2.59 2.04
C ARG A 701 0.92 -1.33 2.88
N ARG A 702 0.01 -1.09 3.82
CA ARG A 702 -0.03 0.09 4.70
C ARG A 702 -0.24 -0.32 6.15
N PRO A 703 0.79 -0.19 7.00
CA PRO A 703 0.71 -0.58 8.39
C PRO A 703 0.02 0.44 9.29
N VAL A 704 -0.01 1.70 8.88
CA VAL A 704 -0.56 2.81 9.67
C VAL A 704 -1.44 3.69 8.80
N ARG A 705 -2.49 4.27 9.39
CA ARG A 705 -3.30 5.35 8.85
C ARG A 705 -3.38 6.49 9.87
N LEU A 706 -3.47 7.72 9.38
CA LEU A 706 -3.78 8.88 10.22
C LEU A 706 -5.25 9.26 10.03
N PRO A 707 -5.88 9.92 11.03
CA PRO A 707 -7.20 10.52 10.84
C PRO A 707 -7.14 11.56 9.71
N THR A 708 -8.25 11.78 9.02
CA THR A 708 -8.39 12.76 7.93
C THR A 708 -7.90 14.14 8.33
N PHE A 709 -8.43 14.61 9.45
CA PHE A 709 -8.03 15.80 10.11
C PHE A 709 -8.19 15.61 11.61
N VAL A 710 -7.53 16.45 12.38
CA VAL A 710 -7.65 16.50 13.83
C VAL A 710 -8.43 17.77 14.17
N PRO A 711 -9.72 17.68 14.51
CA PRO A 711 -10.46 18.84 14.98
C PRO A 711 -9.84 19.34 16.28
N GLN A 712 -9.59 20.64 16.34
CA GLN A 712 -9.09 21.28 17.53
C GLN A 712 -9.87 22.58 17.74
N GLU A 713 -10.34 22.81 18.97
CA GLU A 713 -10.82 24.15 19.31
C GLU A 713 -9.68 25.17 19.26
N LEU A 714 -10.00 26.42 19.00
CA LEU A 714 -9.04 27.52 19.09
C LEU A 714 -8.36 27.53 20.46
N ALA A 715 -7.03 27.62 20.48
CA ALA A 715 -6.19 27.58 21.69
C ALA A 715 -6.39 26.34 22.59
N GLY A 716 -7.01 25.28 22.05
CA GLY A 716 -7.12 23.96 22.67
C GLY A 716 -5.99 23.02 22.24
N SER A 717 -6.17 21.74 22.57
CA SER A 717 -5.30 20.64 22.13
C SER A 717 -6.16 19.44 21.77
N ALA A 718 -5.69 18.60 20.86
CA ALA A 718 -6.42 17.41 20.42
C ALA A 718 -5.52 16.18 20.45
N LYS A 719 -6.07 15.03 20.83
CA LYS A 719 -5.34 13.76 20.76
C LYS A 719 -5.29 13.29 19.32
N VAL A 720 -4.12 12.84 18.86
CA VAL A 720 -3.94 12.24 17.54
C VAL A 720 -3.74 10.74 17.73
N GLU A 721 -4.68 9.94 17.21
CA GLU A 721 -4.65 8.48 17.29
C GLU A 721 -4.47 7.89 15.88
N PRO A 722 -3.28 7.39 15.53
CA PRO A 722 -3.11 6.62 14.30
C PRO A 722 -3.89 5.30 14.38
N ASP A 723 -4.54 4.93 13.27
CA ASP A 723 -5.13 3.61 13.08
C ASP A 723 -4.05 2.63 12.63
N LEU A 724 -3.68 1.70 13.52
CA LEU A 724 -2.67 0.69 13.27
C LEU A 724 -3.32 -0.54 12.63
N ARG A 725 -2.95 -0.81 11.38
CA ARG A 725 -3.37 -1.97 10.59
C ARG A 725 -2.47 -3.18 10.80
N VAL A 726 -1.44 -3.02 11.62
CA VAL A 726 -0.50 -4.06 12.05
C VAL A 726 -0.43 -4.10 13.56
N PRO A 727 0.02 -5.22 14.15
CA PRO A 727 0.31 -5.30 15.57
C PRO A 727 1.28 -4.20 16.00
N PRO A 728 1.10 -3.57 17.17
CA PRO A 728 2.00 -2.52 17.67
C PRO A 728 3.47 -2.95 17.75
N ASP A 729 3.72 -4.22 18.09
CA ASP A 729 5.08 -4.79 18.18
C ASP A 729 5.79 -4.90 16.81
N GLN A 730 5.05 -4.78 15.71
CA GLN A 730 5.61 -4.67 14.36
C GLN A 730 6.19 -3.27 14.08
N ILE A 731 5.79 -2.26 14.86
CA ILE A 731 6.26 -0.88 14.71
C ILE A 731 7.47 -0.64 15.62
N ALA A 732 8.59 -0.23 15.00
CA ALA A 732 9.83 0.07 15.70
C ALA A 732 9.88 1.50 16.24
N ALA A 733 9.36 2.49 15.51
CA ALA A 733 9.41 3.90 15.91
C ALA A 733 8.29 4.76 15.31
N TYR A 734 7.97 5.85 16.02
CA TYR A 734 7.09 6.94 15.57
C TYR A 734 7.87 8.26 15.60
N SER A 735 7.68 9.13 14.62
CA SER A 735 8.28 10.47 14.56
C SER A 735 7.30 11.50 13.99
N TRP A 736 6.79 12.39 14.85
CA TRP A 736 5.81 13.43 14.50
C TRP A 736 6.45 14.78 14.20
N TYR A 737 5.93 15.48 13.17
CA TYR A 737 6.41 16.81 12.78
C TYR A 737 5.27 17.81 12.51
N PRO A 738 5.48 19.11 12.78
CA PRO A 738 6.61 19.67 13.52
C PRO A 738 6.60 19.25 15.00
N ALA A 739 7.73 18.73 15.50
CA ALA A 739 7.81 18.14 16.84
C ALA A 739 7.36 19.10 17.97
N ALA A 740 7.52 20.41 17.76
CA ALA A 740 7.15 21.44 18.74
C ALA A 740 5.64 21.57 19.00
N LEU A 741 4.79 21.01 18.14
CA LEU A 741 3.33 21.04 18.34
C LEU A 741 2.82 19.90 19.21
N PHE A 742 3.65 18.89 19.47
CA PHE A 742 3.26 17.68 20.16
C PHE A 742 3.84 17.64 21.58
N ASP A 743 3.05 17.12 22.52
CA ASP A 743 3.52 16.80 23.88
C ASP A 743 4.61 15.71 23.89
N CYS A 744 4.52 14.76 22.96
CA CYS A 744 5.47 13.69 22.74
C CYS A 744 5.60 13.35 21.25
N ALA A 745 6.61 13.91 20.58
CA ALA A 745 6.81 13.71 19.14
C ALA A 745 7.26 12.29 18.73
N THR A 746 7.46 11.36 19.66
CA THR A 746 7.86 9.97 19.38
C THR A 746 6.92 8.93 19.96
N CYS A 747 5.76 9.35 20.47
CA CYS A 747 4.77 8.46 21.05
C CYS A 747 3.77 7.99 19.96
N PRO A 748 3.17 6.80 20.12
CA PRO A 748 2.16 6.30 19.18
C PRO A 748 0.93 7.21 19.11
N THR A 749 0.46 7.72 20.26
CA THR A 749 -0.73 8.58 20.35
C THR A 749 -0.44 9.89 21.09
N PRO A 750 0.12 10.92 20.44
CA PRO A 750 0.43 12.20 21.08
C PRO A 750 -0.78 13.13 21.15
N THR A 751 -0.63 14.23 21.88
CA THR A 751 -1.54 15.38 21.88
C THR A 751 -0.92 16.52 21.08
N VAL A 752 -1.65 17.05 20.10
CA VAL A 752 -1.25 18.20 19.28
C VAL A 752 -1.87 19.50 19.80
N SER A 753 -1.09 20.60 19.80
CA SER A 753 -1.54 21.96 20.10
C SER A 753 -1.13 22.90 18.95
N ALA A 754 -1.96 23.00 17.93
CA ALA A 754 -1.71 23.84 16.76
C ALA A 754 -2.26 25.27 16.98
N PRO A 755 -1.48 26.33 16.68
CA PRO A 755 -1.93 27.72 16.86
C PRO A 755 -2.91 28.21 15.79
N ARG A 756 -2.98 27.49 14.66
CA ARG A 756 -3.86 27.73 13.51
C ARG A 756 -4.01 26.43 12.74
N SER A 757 -4.97 26.36 11.83
CA SER A 757 -5.13 25.18 10.98
C SER A 757 -3.88 24.95 10.14
N GLN A 758 -3.32 23.74 10.18
CA GLN A 758 -2.05 23.41 9.53
C GLN A 758 -1.82 21.92 9.39
N THR A 759 -0.92 21.54 8.47
CA THR A 759 -0.48 20.14 8.30
C THR A 759 0.48 19.70 9.41
N ILE A 760 0.37 18.42 9.78
CA ILE A 760 1.32 17.66 10.58
C ILE A 760 1.70 16.39 9.82
N SER A 761 2.85 15.79 10.15
CA SER A 761 3.31 14.51 9.57
C SER A 761 3.68 13.50 10.64
N LEU A 762 3.60 12.22 10.28
CA LEU A 762 4.08 11.08 11.05
C LEU A 762 4.98 10.23 10.15
N VAL A 763 6.18 9.95 10.61
CA VAL A 763 7.04 8.90 10.04
C VAL A 763 7.01 7.69 10.96
N VAL A 764 6.80 6.51 10.39
CA VAL A 764 6.76 5.23 11.09
C VAL A 764 7.82 4.31 10.51
N ASP A 765 8.65 3.73 11.37
CA ASP A 765 9.60 2.68 11.00
C ASP A 765 9.10 1.35 11.55
N ASN A 766 9.12 0.27 10.76
CA ASN A 766 8.77 -1.08 11.20
C ASN A 766 10.03 -1.90 11.54
N ILE A 767 9.85 -3.02 12.26
CA ILE A 767 10.95 -3.90 12.67
C ILE A 767 11.64 -4.64 11.50
N TYR A 768 11.05 -4.59 10.30
CA TYR A 768 11.54 -5.20 9.07
C TYR A 768 12.23 -4.19 8.13
N GLY A 769 12.44 -2.95 8.58
CA GLY A 769 13.11 -1.90 7.83
C GLY A 769 12.22 -1.12 6.85
N CYS A 770 10.90 -1.34 6.84
CA CYS A 770 10.00 -0.45 6.11
C CYS A 770 9.85 0.89 6.84
N ARG A 771 9.87 1.96 6.06
CA ARG A 771 9.54 3.30 6.50
C ARG A 771 8.30 3.80 5.77
N ASP A 772 7.37 4.38 6.51
CA ASP A 772 6.17 5.03 5.99
C ASP A 772 6.14 6.49 6.46
N SER A 773 5.67 7.38 5.59
CA SER A 773 5.49 8.80 5.91
C SER A 773 4.07 9.23 5.56
N LEU A 774 3.32 9.62 6.58
CA LEU A 774 1.93 10.02 6.50
C LEU A 774 1.80 11.50 6.85
N VAL A 775 0.81 12.18 6.27
CA VAL A 775 0.43 13.53 6.69
C VAL A 775 -1.02 13.55 7.20
N THR A 776 -1.40 14.61 7.90
CA THR A 776 -2.80 14.93 8.20
C THR A 776 -2.90 16.43 8.50
N PHE A 777 -4.12 16.95 8.57
CA PHE A 777 -4.40 18.35 8.81
C PHE A 777 -4.99 18.56 10.20
N VAL A 778 -4.47 19.49 10.99
CA VAL A 778 -5.15 19.95 12.20
C VAL A 778 -6.10 21.07 11.78
N ALA A 779 -7.41 20.86 11.94
CA ALA A 779 -8.43 21.86 11.64
C ALA A 779 -8.77 22.59 12.93
N VAL A 780 -8.28 23.82 13.06
CA VAL A 780 -8.58 24.68 14.21
C VAL A 780 -9.90 25.40 13.94
N ASP A 781 -10.93 25.13 14.74
CA ASP A 781 -12.22 25.81 14.63
C ASP A 781 -12.05 27.29 15.04
N GLY A 782 -12.22 28.18 14.05
CA GLY A 782 -12.15 29.62 14.24
C GLY A 782 -13.45 30.23 14.77
N ARG A 783 -14.54 29.47 14.88
CA ARG A 783 -15.80 29.97 15.45
C ARG A 783 -15.71 29.94 16.97
N VAL A 784 -15.70 31.12 17.58
CA VAL A 784 -15.72 31.19 19.03
C VAL A 784 -17.15 31.29 19.55
N PRO A 785 -17.60 30.37 20.41
CA PRO A 785 -18.93 30.46 21.01
C PRO A 785 -18.92 31.61 22.04
N VAL A 786 -19.28 32.81 21.58
CA VAL A 786 -19.69 33.88 22.50
C VAL A 786 -21.11 33.59 22.96
N TYR A 787 -21.33 33.67 24.26
CA TYR A 787 -22.63 33.47 24.86
C TYR A 787 -23.17 34.82 25.35
N VAL A 788 -24.34 35.19 24.85
CA VAL A 788 -25.15 36.30 25.36
C VAL A 788 -26.50 35.71 25.76
N PRO A 789 -26.97 35.92 27.01
CA PRO A 789 -28.28 35.43 27.44
C PRO A 789 -29.38 35.88 26.47
N ASN A 790 -30.26 34.95 26.11
CA ASN A 790 -31.38 35.21 25.20
C ASN A 790 -32.55 35.95 25.86
N VAL A 791 -32.58 36.01 27.20
CA VAL A 791 -33.57 36.74 28.01
C VAL A 791 -32.88 37.32 29.24
N PHE A 792 -33.30 38.53 29.66
CA PHE A 792 -32.88 39.12 30.93
C PHE A 792 -34.02 39.91 31.60
N THR A 793 -33.95 40.06 32.92
CA THR A 793 -34.97 40.66 33.78
C THR A 793 -34.35 41.71 34.70
N PRO A 794 -34.22 42.97 34.26
CA PRO A 794 -33.60 44.03 35.04
C PRO A 794 -34.52 44.49 36.18
N ASN A 795 -34.52 43.74 37.29
CA ASN A 795 -35.40 43.94 38.45
C ASN A 795 -34.62 44.27 39.75
N GLY A 796 -33.28 44.23 39.70
CA GLY A 796 -32.37 44.55 40.79
C GLY A 796 -32.21 43.44 41.82
N ASP A 797 -32.59 42.20 41.51
CA ASP A 797 -32.45 41.06 42.42
C ASP A 797 -31.03 40.41 42.39
N GLY A 798 -30.16 40.91 41.51
CA GLY A 798 -28.79 40.43 41.32
C GLY A 798 -28.67 39.30 40.30
N THR A 799 -29.78 38.86 39.69
CA THR A 799 -29.85 37.73 38.75
C THR A 799 -30.40 38.20 37.41
N ASN A 800 -29.63 38.00 36.33
CA ASN A 800 -30.03 38.40 34.97
C ASN A 800 -30.46 39.88 34.86
N ASP A 801 -29.85 40.75 35.66
CA ASP A 801 -30.12 42.19 35.65
C ASP A 801 -29.48 42.92 34.45
N TYR A 802 -28.46 42.30 33.85
CA TYR A 802 -27.69 42.85 32.75
C TYR A 802 -27.62 41.86 31.59
N VAL A 803 -27.61 42.38 30.36
CA VAL A 803 -27.18 41.62 29.18
C VAL A 803 -25.67 41.78 29.05
N ALA A 804 -24.93 40.77 29.50
CA ALA A 804 -23.47 40.70 29.39
C ALA A 804 -23.05 39.64 28.36
N ILE A 805 -21.81 39.76 27.87
CA ILE A 805 -21.20 38.82 26.94
C ILE A 805 -20.19 37.92 27.68
N TYR A 806 -20.30 36.63 27.44
CA TYR A 806 -19.47 35.58 28.04
C TYR A 806 -18.72 34.85 26.93
N ALA A 807 -17.47 34.49 27.19
CA ALA A 807 -16.64 33.74 26.26
C ALA A 807 -15.50 33.04 27.01
N SER A 808 -14.95 31.96 26.44
CA SER A 808 -13.77 31.31 27.03
C SER A 808 -12.57 32.26 27.03
N PRO A 809 -11.93 32.54 28.18
CA PRO A 809 -10.75 33.41 28.24
C PRO A 809 -9.51 32.78 27.59
N LEU A 810 -9.55 31.49 27.23
CA LEU A 810 -8.51 30.83 26.43
C LEU A 810 -8.63 31.16 24.94
N GLN A 811 -9.83 31.50 24.47
CA GLN A 811 -10.15 31.75 23.06
C GLN A 811 -10.30 33.24 22.75
N VAL A 812 -10.89 34.02 23.67
CA VAL A 812 -11.12 35.46 23.51
C VAL A 812 -10.19 36.25 24.42
N GLU A 813 -9.29 37.02 23.81
CA GLU A 813 -8.41 37.95 24.52
C GLU A 813 -9.21 39.16 25.03
N ARG A 814 -10.03 39.77 24.16
CA ARG A 814 -10.79 40.99 24.46
C ARG A 814 -12.09 41.10 23.65
N ILE A 815 -13.10 41.71 24.26
CA ILE A 815 -14.26 42.28 23.56
C ILE A 815 -13.87 43.69 23.13
N LEU A 816 -13.77 43.92 21.82
CA LEU A 816 -13.41 45.23 21.27
C LEU A 816 -14.61 46.17 21.23
N SER A 817 -15.79 45.63 20.89
CA SER A 817 -17.05 46.37 20.87
C SER A 817 -18.22 45.44 21.22
N PHE A 818 -19.18 45.92 22.01
CA PHE A 818 -20.43 45.24 22.26
C PHE A 818 -21.57 46.25 22.21
N LYS A 819 -22.47 46.11 21.25
CA LYS A 819 -23.52 47.08 20.92
C LYS A 819 -24.88 46.42 20.91
N LEU A 820 -25.88 47.11 21.45
CA LEU A 820 -27.28 46.69 21.39
C LEU A 820 -28.10 47.68 20.58
N PHE A 821 -29.06 47.15 19.83
CA PHE A 821 -29.96 47.87 18.95
C PHE A 821 -31.42 47.44 19.19
N THR A 822 -32.36 48.34 18.92
CA THR A 822 -33.76 47.95 18.73
C THR A 822 -33.89 47.09 17.47
N ARG A 823 -35.01 46.36 17.31
CA ARG A 823 -35.31 45.63 16.06
C ARG A 823 -35.32 46.50 14.80
N TRP A 824 -35.41 47.82 14.96
CA TRP A 824 -35.44 48.80 13.88
C TRP A 824 -34.07 49.44 13.60
N GLY A 825 -33.00 48.96 14.25
CA GLY A 825 -31.62 49.40 14.01
C GLY A 825 -31.19 50.64 14.80
N GLU A 826 -32.00 51.14 15.75
CA GLU A 826 -31.60 52.22 16.64
C GLU A 826 -30.69 51.68 17.76
N GLN A 827 -29.46 52.19 17.89
CA GLN A 827 -28.54 51.79 18.95
C GLN A 827 -29.04 52.25 20.32
N VAL A 828 -29.09 51.33 21.28
CA VAL A 828 -29.61 51.58 22.63
C VAL A 828 -28.52 51.54 23.71
N TRP A 829 -27.43 50.84 23.47
CA TRP A 829 -26.33 50.69 24.42
C TRP A 829 -25.05 50.27 23.69
N GLU A 830 -23.89 50.69 24.20
CA GLU A 830 -22.57 50.23 23.76
C GLU A 830 -21.56 50.21 24.90
N ASP A 831 -20.59 49.32 24.81
CA ASP A 831 -19.34 49.33 25.59
C ASP A 831 -18.20 48.78 24.73
N GLU A 832 -16.97 49.14 25.06
CA GLU A 832 -15.77 48.87 24.27
C GLU A 832 -14.58 48.50 25.16
N ASP A 833 -13.64 47.76 24.58
CA ASP A 833 -12.35 47.35 25.16
C ASP A 833 -12.43 46.76 26.59
N PHE A 834 -12.95 45.54 26.68
CA PHE A 834 -13.09 44.84 27.96
C PHE A 834 -12.82 43.34 27.91
N ALA A 835 -12.51 42.76 29.08
CA ALA A 835 -12.34 41.33 29.22
C ALA A 835 -13.71 40.63 29.24
N PRO A 836 -13.85 39.45 28.60
CA PRO A 836 -15.09 38.68 28.65
C PRO A 836 -15.44 38.23 30.09
N ASN A 837 -16.70 37.84 30.31
CA ASN A 837 -17.22 37.26 31.57
C ASN A 837 -17.38 38.23 32.74
N ASP A 838 -17.48 39.54 32.50
CA ASP A 838 -17.95 40.49 33.51
C ASP A 838 -19.48 40.62 33.45
N GLY A 839 -20.18 39.85 34.29
CA GLY A 839 -21.65 39.81 34.34
C GLY A 839 -22.33 41.11 34.79
N ARG A 840 -21.57 42.15 35.16
CA ARG A 840 -22.11 43.49 35.48
C ARG A 840 -21.81 44.52 34.39
N ARG A 841 -20.98 44.16 33.41
CA ARG A 841 -20.55 45.02 32.32
C ARG A 841 -21.38 44.73 31.08
N GLY A 842 -22.63 45.17 31.13
CA GLY A 842 -23.66 44.88 30.15
C GLY A 842 -24.82 45.88 30.22
N TRP A 843 -25.81 45.74 29.34
CA TRP A 843 -26.96 46.64 29.33
C TRP A 843 -27.96 46.28 30.44
N ASP A 844 -28.32 47.26 31.26
CA ASP A 844 -29.23 47.14 32.42
C ASP A 844 -30.72 47.30 32.05
N GLY A 845 -31.05 47.37 30.76
CA GLY A 845 -32.42 47.56 30.28
C GLY A 845 -32.97 48.97 30.41
N TYR A 846 -32.13 49.98 30.69
CA TYR A 846 -32.51 51.39 30.66
C TYR A 846 -32.09 52.07 29.35
N LEU A 847 -32.99 52.88 28.80
CA LEU A 847 -32.74 53.76 27.65
C LEU A 847 -32.87 55.22 28.11
N ASN A 848 -31.77 55.98 28.06
CA ASN A 848 -31.75 57.40 28.48
C ASN A 848 -32.31 57.65 29.89
N GLY A 849 -32.00 56.75 30.84
CA GLY A 849 -32.46 56.83 32.24
C GLY A 849 -33.93 56.46 32.43
N ARG A 850 -34.62 55.96 31.40
CA ARG A 850 -35.97 55.40 31.48
C ARG A 850 -35.96 53.91 31.23
N LEU A 851 -36.94 53.22 31.80
CA LEU A 851 -37.17 51.81 31.58
C LEU A 851 -37.37 51.52 30.08
N GLY A 852 -36.50 50.70 29.48
CA GLY A 852 -36.63 50.21 28.10
C GLY A 852 -37.90 49.38 27.88
N SER A 853 -38.35 49.23 26.64
CA SER A 853 -39.57 48.48 26.32
C SER A 853 -39.36 46.97 26.45
N ALA A 854 -40.36 46.24 26.93
CA ALA A 854 -40.35 44.78 26.89
C ALA A 854 -40.47 44.33 25.42
N ALA A 855 -39.33 43.99 24.82
CA ALA A 855 -39.18 43.68 23.41
C ALA A 855 -37.92 42.85 23.20
N ALA A 856 -37.73 42.30 22.00
CA ALA A 856 -36.42 41.78 21.62
C ALA A 856 -35.54 42.89 21.05
N TYR A 857 -34.26 42.82 21.39
CA TYR A 857 -33.18 43.70 20.98
C TYR A 857 -32.14 42.86 20.25
N VAL A 858 -31.45 43.48 19.29
CA VAL A 858 -30.38 42.84 18.53
C VAL A 858 -29.06 43.27 19.15
N TRP A 859 -28.13 42.35 19.34
CA TRP A 859 -26.78 42.68 19.77
C TRP A 859 -25.77 42.36 18.68
N VAL A 860 -24.69 43.13 18.62
CA VAL A 860 -23.54 42.91 17.76
C VAL A 860 -22.28 43.07 18.62
N ALA A 861 -21.37 42.13 18.52
CA ALA A 861 -20.08 42.15 19.19
C ALA A 861 -18.95 42.07 18.18
N GLU A 862 -17.83 42.72 18.48
CA GLU A 862 -16.54 42.52 17.82
C GLU A 862 -15.56 42.05 18.89
N VAL A 863 -14.90 40.93 18.65
CA VAL A 863 -13.98 40.28 19.61
C VAL A 863 -12.61 40.07 18.99
N ARG A 864 -11.57 40.19 19.81
CA ARG A 864 -10.20 39.79 19.48
C ARG A 864 -9.91 38.45 20.13
N LEU A 865 -9.51 37.51 19.29
CA LEU A 865 -9.15 36.16 19.71
C LEU A 865 -7.73 36.16 20.29
N THR A 866 -7.39 35.13 21.09
CA THR A 866 -6.02 34.96 21.62
C THR A 866 -4.97 34.72 20.52
N THR A 867 -5.40 34.37 19.31
CA THR A 867 -4.58 34.32 18.08
C THR A 867 -4.33 35.69 17.45
N GLY A 868 -5.04 36.74 17.88
CA GLY A 868 -4.98 38.10 17.35
C GLY A 868 -5.99 38.40 16.23
N GLU A 869 -6.74 37.40 15.76
CA GLU A 869 -7.81 37.57 14.76
C GLU A 869 -9.01 38.33 15.32
N LEU A 870 -9.76 39.00 14.43
CA LEU A 870 -10.96 39.77 14.76
C LEU A 870 -12.20 39.04 14.24
N GLN A 871 -13.21 38.87 15.10
CA GLN A 871 -14.46 38.21 14.74
C GLN A 871 -15.65 39.09 15.14
N SER A 872 -16.71 39.08 14.32
CA SER A 872 -17.95 39.77 14.64
C SER A 872 -19.09 38.77 14.80
N GLU A 873 -19.82 38.91 15.90
CA GLU A 873 -20.92 38.05 16.28
C GLU A 873 -22.19 38.87 16.47
N SER A 874 -23.34 38.27 16.24
CA SER A 874 -24.62 38.95 16.46
C SER A 874 -25.70 37.99 16.92
N GLY A 875 -26.72 38.52 17.60
CA GLY A 875 -27.83 37.72 18.07
C GLY A 875 -28.96 38.57 18.63
N THR A 876 -29.92 37.90 19.27
CA THR A 876 -31.11 38.56 19.82
C THR A 876 -31.23 38.28 21.31
N VAL A 877 -31.65 39.28 22.08
CA VAL A 877 -31.98 39.18 23.50
C VAL A 877 -33.35 39.78 23.78
N VAL A 878 -34.14 39.15 24.65
CA VAL A 878 -35.46 39.64 25.05
C VAL A 878 -35.38 40.31 26.42
N LEU A 879 -35.81 41.56 26.50
CA LEU A 879 -36.06 42.24 27.77
C LEU A 879 -37.43 41.80 28.31
N MET A 880 -37.45 41.09 29.43
CA MET A 880 -38.66 40.73 30.17
C MET A 880 -38.80 41.57 31.44
N ARG A 881 -40.04 41.88 31.83
CA ARG A 881 -40.35 42.55 33.09
C ARG A 881 -41.65 42.05 33.69
#